data_AF-A0A961EZ15-F1
#
_entry.id   AF-A0A961EZ15-F1
#
_cell.length_a   1.000
_cell.length_b   1.000
_cell.length_c   1.000
_cell.angle_alpha   90.00
_cell.angle_beta   90.00
_cell.angle_gamma   90.00
#
_symmetry.space_group_name_H-M   'P 1'
#
loop_
_entity.id
_entity.type
_entity.pdbx_description
1 polymer ?
#
loop_
_entity_poly.entity_id
_entity_poly.type
_entity_poly.pdbx_seq_one_letter_code
_entity_poly.pdbx_strand_id
1 'polypeptide(L)'
;MLIAFAPACVDSYPNGGYDGLFILLLTSNSFRIESTSPANNATDVAVNSKIRISFNDTVNTASLSYNSLAGTCGGSIQLSNDNFANCHGLSLNTSNNPLIEFTPNGLLAANTGYKLYIDSSVSGTDGSVLGSATTVSFVTGNAIDTTPPADVTGMAATPQASGAIQLNWTNPVDVDFSATKVLRVNGATCTTNPNDGTATVVYNGPVNSALDSATTHGQQYCYTAFAYDTSTNYAPGGVTGQATATANDSTAPGVSSVSPSGGTANVATNQTVQVQFSEAMNNGTFSLDTSDGACTGSVQLREGPAFTMCKGITISTGDNITYTFTPASPANMKDSTEYRLYVQAGVQDAAGNGIAGAPVIQSPGFTTGDFTAPTISSVTSTTANGTYGIGSVVNVQVTFNENIAVAGGTPYITLETGASDVSASFTSVTGGNTMNFSFTVAAGHVSSDLDYVTNPINLNGATIQDGAGNNADLLSIPAPGAAGSLSQNKNLVIDGIAPTIQNITSSSANNTYTVGQVITIQIVYSEPITVNTVGGTPTLTLETGATDAVVNYTTVSGGNTVEFNYTVGAGHSSADLDYKDTSSLQLNSGTISDGANNAAVITLPYAPGAGVVGNGSLSVNKNIVVDGTTVTSKLPDTGQTVCYWDNVGTWTPDPTCSAGTYLPGNATYPYGQDAHYSDTPAAFSLAPSNGNTTVTEATSGLTYENGAGTSGVVDAPTAATYCSGLGTAALTWRLPTTRELIMHYDLNASNPALNTSVNFFNGAGASTFIWTADASGLVGGEQFNIANNYPRIQDDPIASAGRQARCVTGPAYPAPSYTTQNSGADYMVFDATSNLTWTKCSINAGGTVLDAGGGTCTLPMPATHDMNWKTALQVCENLSYGTHGDWRLPNFRELLSIVEWTNGPPALINTTEFPATAGGPAGIYWTSTTYAASPNNAQIFNFGTGRAYAIIDGSKNNLRFTRCVRTGAP
;
A
#
# COMPACT_ATOMS: atom_id res chain seq x y z
N MET A 1 65.98 39.64 13.95
CA MET A 1 66.51 39.23 12.62
C MET A 1 65.51 38.21 12.09
N LEU A 2 64.57 38.44 11.15
CA LEU A 2 64.26 39.42 10.08
C LEU A 2 62.72 39.68 10.10
N ILE A 3 62.18 40.92 10.03
CA ILE A 3 61.54 41.61 8.86
C ILE A 3 60.32 40.85 8.27
N ALA A 4 59.11 41.36 7.99
CA ALA A 4 58.37 42.62 8.16
C ALA A 4 56.87 42.40 7.79
N PHE A 5 56.05 43.43 8.02
CA PHE A 5 54.59 43.56 7.97
C PHE A 5 53.88 43.57 6.59
N ALA A 6 52.58 43.17 6.62
CA ALA A 6 51.37 43.66 5.89
C ALA A 6 51.15 43.26 4.41
N PRO A 7 49.90 43.29 3.84
CA PRO A 7 48.67 43.95 4.33
C PRO A 7 47.29 43.23 4.11
N ALA A 8 46.26 43.91 4.63
CA ALA A 8 44.88 44.06 4.12
C ALA A 8 43.77 43.07 4.55
N CYS A 9 42.81 43.65 5.28
CA CYS A 9 41.48 43.13 5.62
C CYS A 9 40.56 42.97 4.39
N VAL A 10 39.65 41.99 4.42
CA VAL A 10 38.19 42.12 4.71
C VAL A 10 37.56 40.73 4.40
N ASP A 11 36.96 40.04 5.40
CA ASP A 11 35.52 39.69 5.44
C ASP A 11 35.14 38.68 6.54
N SER A 12 34.08 39.06 7.26
CA SER A 12 32.98 38.31 7.90
C SER A 12 33.05 36.81 8.29
N TYR A 13 32.87 36.63 9.60
CA TYR A 13 32.03 35.66 10.35
C TYR A 13 32.51 34.24 10.71
N PRO A 14 32.17 33.77 11.94
CA PRO A 14 33.02 32.90 12.73
C PRO A 14 32.46 31.48 12.95
N ASN A 15 33.40 30.55 13.09
CA ASN A 15 33.17 29.16 13.48
C ASN A 15 32.97 29.00 14.99
N GLY A 16 32.03 28.13 15.37
CA GLY A 16 32.11 27.34 16.60
C GLY A 16 32.97 26.09 16.37
N GLY A 17 33.63 25.61 17.43
CA GLY A 17 34.36 24.35 17.39
C GLY A 17 35.50 24.24 18.40
N TYR A 18 35.12 24.05 19.67
CA TYR A 18 35.78 23.34 20.79
C TYR A 18 37.30 23.12 20.76
N ASP A 19 38.03 23.63 21.75
CA ASP A 19 38.41 22.90 22.97
C ASP A 19 39.46 23.74 23.74
N GLY A 20 39.17 24.10 24.98
CA GLY A 20 39.98 25.07 25.73
C GLY A 20 39.81 24.89 27.22
N LEU A 21 40.34 23.78 27.72
CA LEU A 21 40.62 23.47 29.11
C LEU A 21 41.21 24.72 29.82
N PHE A 22 40.39 25.45 30.58
CA PHE A 22 40.85 26.51 31.47
C PHE A 22 41.56 25.86 32.66
N ILE A 23 42.82 25.50 32.44
CA ILE A 23 43.77 25.25 33.52
C ILE A 23 43.92 26.56 34.28
N LEU A 24 43.66 26.46 35.58
CA LEU A 24 44.02 27.39 36.62
C LEU A 24 45.50 27.80 36.46
N LEU A 25 45.80 28.83 35.68
CA LEU A 25 47.08 29.53 35.73
C LEU A 25 47.06 30.35 37.02
N LEU A 26 47.30 29.66 38.14
CA LEU A 26 47.98 30.27 39.26
C LEU A 26 49.27 30.85 38.70
N THR A 27 49.29 32.16 38.43
CA THR A 27 50.56 32.87 38.44
C THR A 27 51.07 32.71 39.85
N SER A 28 51.93 31.73 40.10
CA SER A 28 52.65 31.62 41.36
C SER A 28 53.45 32.90 41.49
N ASN A 29 52.94 33.86 42.26
CA ASN A 29 53.71 35.00 42.72
C ASN A 29 54.81 34.40 43.58
N SER A 30 55.96 34.11 42.98
CA SER A 30 57.09 33.51 43.70
C SER A 30 57.42 34.39 44.89
N PHE A 31 57.46 33.79 46.07
CA PHE A 31 57.82 34.46 47.32
C PHE A 31 59.16 35.19 47.14
N ARG A 32 59.14 36.52 47.32
CA ARG A 32 60.25 37.42 47.02
C ARG A 32 60.30 38.58 48.00
N ILE A 33 61.48 39.17 48.13
CA ILE A 33 61.69 40.43 48.84
C ILE A 33 61.15 41.57 47.96
N GLU A 34 60.23 42.38 48.49
CA GLU A 34 59.73 43.58 47.83
C GLU A 34 60.60 44.81 48.10
N SER A 35 61.10 44.95 49.33
CA SER A 35 61.95 46.07 49.72
C SER A 35 62.78 45.76 50.97
N THR A 36 63.88 46.48 51.13
CA THR A 36 64.64 46.52 52.40
C THR A 36 64.83 47.96 52.85
N SER A 37 64.85 48.18 54.17
CA SER A 37 65.25 49.44 54.78
C SER A 37 66.27 49.14 55.90
N PRO A 38 67.52 49.62 55.82
CA PRO A 38 68.07 50.45 54.76
C PRO A 38 68.04 49.80 53.37
N ALA A 39 67.84 50.61 52.34
CA ALA A 39 67.87 50.15 50.95
C ALA A 39 69.31 49.75 50.54
N ASN A 40 69.42 48.92 49.50
CA ASN A 40 70.73 48.52 49.00
C ASN A 40 71.54 49.73 48.50
N ASN A 41 72.78 49.82 48.95
CA ASN A 41 73.73 50.93 48.80
C ASN A 41 73.32 52.26 49.46
N ALA A 42 72.42 52.25 50.45
CA ALA A 42 72.09 53.45 51.21
C ALA A 42 73.32 54.01 51.95
N THR A 43 73.51 55.34 51.92
CA THR A 43 74.54 56.07 52.68
C THR A 43 73.89 56.93 53.76
N ASP A 44 74.69 57.39 54.73
CA ASP A 44 74.22 58.23 55.86
C ASP A 44 73.11 57.60 56.70
N VAL A 45 73.04 56.26 56.75
CA VAL A 45 72.07 55.53 57.56
C VAL A 45 72.31 55.82 59.05
N ALA A 46 71.28 56.21 59.80
CA ALA A 46 71.44 56.53 61.22
C ALA A 46 71.95 55.32 62.02
N VAL A 47 72.80 55.57 63.02
CA VAL A 47 73.46 54.49 63.79
C VAL A 47 72.49 53.64 64.63
N ASN A 48 71.27 54.12 64.85
CA ASN A 48 70.17 53.41 65.53
C ASN A 48 69.14 52.81 64.56
N SER A 49 69.40 52.82 63.25
CA SER A 49 68.44 52.33 62.25
C SER A 49 68.14 50.84 62.45
N LYS A 50 66.85 50.51 62.40
CA LYS A 50 66.38 49.12 62.35
C LYS A 50 66.51 48.58 60.93
N ILE A 51 66.62 47.25 60.81
CA ILE A 51 66.66 46.54 59.53
C ILE A 51 65.28 45.98 59.25
N ARG A 52 64.67 46.34 58.12
CA ARG A 52 63.35 45.89 57.69
C ARG A 52 63.42 45.20 56.34
N ILE A 53 62.67 44.12 56.21
CA ILE A 53 62.55 43.35 54.97
C ILE A 53 61.06 43.13 54.72
N SER A 54 60.54 43.68 53.62
CA SER A 54 59.16 43.47 53.19
C SER A 54 59.12 42.35 52.16
N PHE A 55 58.16 41.43 52.31
CA PHE A 55 57.92 40.34 51.37
C PHE A 55 56.56 40.52 50.70
N ASN A 56 56.39 39.91 49.53
CA ASN A 56 55.12 39.98 48.78
C ASN A 56 54.04 39.03 49.34
N ASP A 57 54.36 38.24 50.37
CA ASP A 57 53.45 37.33 51.06
C ASP A 57 53.92 37.10 52.51
N THR A 58 53.04 36.52 53.35
CA THR A 58 53.27 36.27 54.77
C THR A 58 54.43 35.31 54.99
N VAL A 59 55.43 35.74 55.76
CA VAL A 59 56.64 34.97 56.05
C VAL A 59 56.35 33.90 57.11
N ASN A 60 56.81 32.67 56.90
CA ASN A 60 56.88 31.67 57.96
C ASN A 60 57.97 32.07 58.96
N THR A 61 57.59 32.62 60.11
CA THR A 61 58.54 33.12 61.10
C THR A 61 59.48 32.03 61.65
N ALA A 62 59.12 30.75 61.51
CA ALA A 62 59.98 29.63 61.88
C ALA A 62 61.16 29.42 60.90
N SER A 63 61.09 29.96 59.68
CA SER A 63 62.22 29.93 58.73
C SER A 63 63.28 31.00 59.00
N LEU A 64 63.04 31.90 59.96
CA LEU A 64 63.96 32.99 60.30
C LEU A 64 64.90 32.59 61.43
N SER A 65 66.19 32.52 61.12
CA SER A 65 67.27 32.34 62.11
C SER A 65 68.30 33.45 61.98
N TYR A 66 68.81 33.93 63.10
CA TYR A 66 69.71 35.08 63.17
C TYR A 66 70.58 35.02 64.43
N ASN A 67 71.68 35.76 64.42
CA ASN A 67 72.51 35.96 65.60
C ASN A 67 71.79 36.87 66.61
N SER A 68 71.35 36.34 67.76
CA SER A 68 70.80 37.17 68.84
C SER A 68 71.87 37.89 69.67
N LEU A 69 73.13 37.46 69.57
CA LEU A 69 74.31 38.09 70.15
C LEU A 69 75.41 38.20 69.09
N ALA A 70 76.33 39.16 69.24
CA ALA A 70 77.43 39.32 68.30
C ALA A 70 78.40 38.13 68.35
N GLY A 71 78.87 37.65 67.19
CA GLY A 71 79.77 36.48 67.09
C GLY A 71 79.89 35.96 65.66
N THR A 72 80.35 34.72 65.47
CA THR A 72 80.45 34.09 64.12
C THR A 72 79.11 34.11 63.40
N CYS A 73 79.09 34.52 62.13
CA CYS A 73 77.87 34.61 61.33
C CYS A 73 77.20 33.24 61.09
N GLY A 74 75.88 33.17 61.28
CA GLY A 74 75.08 32.00 60.93
C GLY A 74 73.58 32.30 60.90
N GLY A 75 72.80 31.39 60.32
CA GLY A 75 71.35 31.56 60.16
C GLY A 75 70.94 32.22 58.85
N SER A 76 69.64 32.39 58.68
CA SER A 76 69.01 32.86 57.45
C SER A 76 69.05 34.39 57.28
N ILE A 77 69.24 35.15 58.35
CA ILE A 77 69.40 36.62 58.34
C ILE A 77 70.69 36.99 59.09
N GLN A 78 71.60 37.68 58.41
CA GLN A 78 72.94 37.99 58.92
C GLN A 78 73.28 39.46 58.66
N LEU A 79 73.69 40.21 59.70
CA LEU A 79 74.16 41.60 59.57
C LEU A 79 75.63 41.68 59.98
N SER A 80 76.51 42.11 59.09
CA SER A 80 77.96 42.15 59.30
C SER A 80 78.61 43.40 58.71
N ASN A 81 79.68 43.90 59.30
CA ASN A 81 80.52 44.98 58.77
C ASN A 81 81.92 44.49 58.32
N ASP A 82 82.20 43.19 58.37
CA ASP A 82 83.52 42.59 58.10
C ASP A 82 83.45 41.46 57.06
N ASN A 83 82.50 41.54 56.12
CA ASN A 83 82.22 40.52 55.10
C ASN A 83 81.84 39.14 55.67
N PHE A 84 80.99 39.15 56.70
CA PHE A 84 80.42 37.97 57.35
C PHE A 84 81.43 37.10 58.11
N ALA A 85 82.56 37.67 58.54
CA ALA A 85 83.44 37.00 59.50
C ALA A 85 82.80 37.02 60.90
N ASN A 86 82.21 38.16 61.28
CA ASN A 86 81.41 38.33 62.49
C ASN A 86 80.09 39.04 62.16
N CYS A 87 79.02 38.60 62.83
CA CYS A 87 77.69 39.16 62.72
C CYS A 87 77.31 39.90 64.00
N HIS A 88 76.52 40.97 63.83
CA HIS A 88 75.92 41.74 64.91
C HIS A 88 74.75 40.98 65.52
N GLY A 89 74.57 41.15 66.83
CA GLY A 89 73.37 40.66 67.52
C GLY A 89 72.14 41.45 67.08
N LEU A 90 71.04 40.76 66.80
CA LEU A 90 69.74 41.33 66.41
C LEU A 90 68.64 40.88 67.38
N SER A 91 67.53 41.62 67.41
CA SER A 91 66.26 41.21 68.01
C SER A 91 65.14 41.31 66.97
N LEU A 92 64.29 40.28 66.89
CA LEU A 92 63.26 40.14 65.87
C LEU A 92 61.89 40.64 66.35
N ASN A 93 61.18 41.39 65.50
CA ASN A 93 59.78 41.77 65.65
C ASN A 93 58.99 41.36 64.38
N THR A 94 57.97 40.51 64.56
CA THR A 94 57.13 39.96 63.50
C THR A 94 55.67 40.42 63.56
N SER A 95 55.34 41.37 64.43
CA SER A 95 53.95 41.86 64.61
C SER A 95 53.32 42.41 63.32
N ASN A 96 54.13 42.80 62.34
CA ASN A 96 53.70 43.38 61.07
C ASN A 96 54.02 42.50 59.84
N ASN A 97 54.21 41.19 60.01
CA ASN A 97 54.40 40.20 58.92
C ASN A 97 53.32 40.40 57.82
N PRO A 98 53.67 40.66 56.53
CA PRO A 98 54.89 40.32 55.77
C PRO A 98 56.07 41.28 55.87
N LEU A 99 55.98 42.34 56.68
CA LEU A 99 57.13 43.20 57.00
C LEU A 99 57.84 42.68 58.26
N ILE A 100 59.07 42.22 58.09
CA ILE A 100 59.90 41.69 59.18
C ILE A 100 60.90 42.74 59.62
N GLU A 101 60.95 43.03 60.93
CA GLU A 101 61.85 44.03 61.52
C GLU A 101 62.88 43.37 62.45
N PHE A 102 64.15 43.72 62.26
CA PHE A 102 65.27 43.36 63.13
C PHE A 102 65.89 44.62 63.72
N THR A 103 66.05 44.66 65.04
CA THR A 103 66.73 45.76 65.75
C THR A 103 68.14 45.31 66.14
N PRO A 104 69.21 46.01 65.70
CA PRO A 104 70.55 45.77 66.20
C PRO A 104 70.64 45.91 67.73
N ASN A 105 71.26 44.94 68.39
CA ASN A 105 71.42 44.91 69.84
C ASN A 105 72.58 45.84 70.25
N GLY A 106 72.35 47.14 70.10
CA GLY A 106 73.31 48.22 70.26
C GLY A 106 73.37 49.13 69.04
N LEU A 107 73.95 50.33 69.20
CA LEU A 107 74.16 51.23 68.08
C LEU A 107 75.17 50.62 67.08
N LEU A 108 74.87 50.74 65.80
CA LEU A 108 75.82 50.46 64.74
C LEU A 108 76.97 51.48 64.81
N ALA A 109 78.17 51.08 64.41
CA ALA A 109 79.32 51.99 64.38
C ALA A 109 79.07 53.08 63.33
N ALA A 110 79.45 54.33 63.62
CA ALA A 110 79.33 55.45 62.67
C ALA A 110 80.27 55.30 61.47
N ASN A 111 79.91 55.86 60.31
CA ASN A 111 80.69 55.83 59.05
C ASN A 111 81.16 54.43 58.64
N THR A 112 80.38 53.39 58.96
CA THR A 112 80.77 52.00 58.79
C THR A 112 79.90 51.33 57.75
N GLY A 113 80.51 50.60 56.82
CA GLY A 113 79.80 49.79 55.84
C GLY A 113 79.29 48.49 56.44
N TYR A 114 77.99 48.24 56.29
CA TYR A 114 77.29 47.03 56.72
C TYR A 114 76.73 46.26 55.52
N LYS A 115 76.63 44.94 55.67
CA LYS A 115 76.00 44.02 54.73
C LYS A 115 74.99 43.17 55.48
N LEU A 116 73.77 43.13 54.95
CA LEU A 116 72.68 42.26 55.33
C LEU A 116 72.60 41.11 54.32
N TYR A 117 72.78 39.86 54.77
CA TYR A 117 72.58 38.66 53.97
C TYR A 117 71.26 37.99 54.36
N ILE A 118 70.47 37.63 53.36
CA ILE A 118 69.17 36.98 53.45
C ILE A 118 69.26 35.68 52.65
N ASP A 119 69.18 34.55 53.33
CA ASP A 119 69.39 33.23 52.73
C ASP A 119 68.19 32.79 51.87
N SER A 120 68.44 31.94 50.87
CA SER A 120 67.38 31.41 49.99
C SER A 120 66.36 30.50 50.73
N SER A 121 66.68 30.05 51.95
CA SER A 121 65.81 29.22 52.78
C SER A 121 64.64 29.93 53.45
N VAL A 122 64.59 31.27 53.46
CA VAL A 122 63.44 32.01 54.03
C VAL A 122 62.18 31.69 53.20
N SER A 123 61.08 31.36 53.88
CA SER A 123 59.85 30.87 53.25
C SER A 123 58.59 31.60 53.68
N GLY A 124 57.55 31.51 52.84
CA GLY A 124 56.19 31.92 53.15
C GLY A 124 55.44 30.88 53.99
N THR A 125 54.32 31.27 54.61
CA THR A 125 53.45 30.34 55.38
C THR A 125 52.82 29.25 54.52
N ASP A 126 52.78 29.44 53.21
CA ASP A 126 52.33 28.47 52.20
C ASP A 126 53.43 27.45 51.80
N GLY A 127 54.64 27.59 52.33
CA GLY A 127 55.79 26.71 52.07
C GLY A 127 56.67 27.12 50.88
N SER A 128 56.36 28.21 50.19
CA SER A 128 57.18 28.75 49.10
C SER A 128 58.50 29.37 49.64
N VAL A 129 59.62 29.25 48.91
CA VAL A 129 60.95 29.76 49.36
C VAL A 129 61.46 30.89 48.45
N LEU A 130 62.35 31.76 48.96
CA LEU A 130 62.92 32.89 48.21
C LEU A 130 63.67 32.52 46.91
N GLY A 131 64.19 31.30 46.82
CA GLY A 131 64.82 30.77 45.61
C GLY A 131 66.26 31.23 45.34
N SER A 132 66.70 32.39 45.86
CA SER A 132 68.11 32.82 45.84
C SER A 132 68.46 33.70 47.04
N ALA A 133 69.70 33.59 47.52
CA ALA A 133 70.19 34.41 48.61
C ALA A 133 70.47 35.84 48.14
N THR A 134 70.10 36.83 48.95
CA THR A 134 70.21 38.26 48.63
C THR A 134 71.14 38.95 49.62
N THR A 135 72.06 39.79 49.14
CA THR A 135 72.90 40.65 49.99
C THR A 135 72.61 42.12 49.72
N VAL A 136 72.33 42.87 50.78
CA VAL A 136 72.05 44.31 50.78
C VAL A 136 73.16 45.01 51.54
N SER A 137 73.81 46.01 50.94
CA SER A 137 74.87 46.80 51.60
C SER A 137 74.34 48.18 52.00
N PHE A 138 74.85 48.78 53.06
CA PHE A 138 74.60 50.19 53.41
C PHE A 138 75.74 50.77 54.23
N VAL A 139 75.84 52.09 54.35
CA VAL A 139 76.86 52.80 55.13
C VAL A 139 76.17 53.70 56.15
N THR A 140 76.54 53.57 57.42
CA THR A 140 76.02 54.41 58.49
C THR A 140 76.63 55.81 58.46
N GLY A 141 75.88 56.83 58.89
CA GLY A 141 76.35 58.21 59.08
C GLY A 141 76.86 58.48 60.51
N ASN A 142 76.94 59.76 60.88
CA ASN A 142 77.46 60.24 62.18
C ASN A 142 76.40 60.49 63.27
N ALA A 143 75.10 60.38 62.96
CA ALA A 143 74.03 60.83 63.86
C ALA A 143 73.02 59.72 64.21
N ILE A 144 72.43 59.87 65.41
CA ILE A 144 71.18 59.20 65.81
C ILE A 144 70.03 59.97 65.14
N ASP A 145 69.06 59.26 64.59
CA ASP A 145 67.88 59.88 63.98
C ASP A 145 66.93 60.46 65.05
N THR A 146 66.60 61.74 64.91
CA THR A 146 65.74 62.51 65.84
C THR A 146 64.64 63.31 65.13
N THR A 147 64.52 63.17 63.81
CA THR A 147 63.57 63.97 63.01
C THR A 147 62.33 63.13 62.74
N PRO A 148 61.14 63.51 63.22
CA PRO A 148 59.92 62.77 62.91
C PRO A 148 59.49 62.95 61.44
N PRO A 149 58.69 62.01 60.89
CA PRO A 149 58.15 62.13 59.54
C PRO A 149 57.06 63.21 59.48
N ALA A 150 56.64 63.59 58.28
CA ALA A 150 55.49 64.48 58.10
C ALA A 150 54.18 63.92 58.70
N ASP A 151 53.23 64.81 59.01
CA ASP A 151 51.91 64.41 59.53
C ASP A 151 51.13 63.57 58.50
N VAL A 152 50.26 62.67 58.99
CA VAL A 152 49.22 62.06 58.15
C VAL A 152 48.26 63.15 57.65
N THR A 153 47.48 62.88 56.61
CA THR A 153 46.47 63.83 56.11
C THR A 153 45.12 63.16 55.88
N GLY A 154 44.05 63.97 55.80
CA GLY A 154 42.73 63.49 55.39
C GLY A 154 42.05 62.49 56.33
N MET A 155 42.31 62.57 57.64
CA MET A 155 41.66 61.69 58.62
C MET A 155 40.14 61.87 58.59
N ALA A 156 39.42 60.82 58.21
CA ALA A 156 37.96 60.76 58.16
C ALA A 156 37.46 59.64 59.05
N ALA A 157 36.51 59.95 59.93
CA ALA A 157 35.79 58.99 60.74
C ALA A 157 34.33 58.95 60.27
N THR A 158 33.89 57.81 59.74
CA THR A 158 32.57 57.67 59.12
C THR A 158 31.75 56.62 59.88
N PRO A 159 30.65 56.98 60.57
CA PRO A 159 29.76 56.02 61.21
C PRO A 159 29.23 55.00 60.19
N GLN A 160 29.18 53.73 60.59
CA GLN A 160 28.61 52.63 59.82
C GLN A 160 27.25 52.21 60.42
N ALA A 161 26.36 51.66 59.58
CA ALA A 161 25.06 51.14 60.03
C ALA A 161 25.21 50.02 61.08
N SER A 162 26.34 49.30 61.06
CA SER A 162 26.72 48.28 62.03
C SER A 162 27.17 48.83 63.41
N GLY A 163 27.03 50.15 63.64
CA GLY A 163 27.47 50.83 64.86
C GLY A 163 28.98 51.08 64.95
N ALA A 164 29.79 50.43 64.12
CA ALA A 164 31.23 50.65 64.00
C ALA A 164 31.56 52.01 63.34
N ILE A 165 32.80 52.47 63.48
CA ILE A 165 33.29 53.69 62.81
C ILE A 165 34.43 53.31 61.87
N GLN A 166 34.24 53.56 60.57
CA GLN A 166 35.28 53.38 59.56
C GLN A 166 36.22 54.58 59.57
N LEU A 167 37.52 54.31 59.73
CA LEU A 167 38.58 55.30 59.74
C LEU A 167 39.40 55.20 58.45
N ASN A 168 39.62 56.32 57.78
CA ASN A 168 40.48 56.41 56.60
C ASN A 168 41.37 57.64 56.71
N TRP A 169 42.63 57.54 56.28
CA TRP A 169 43.59 58.65 56.22
C TRP A 169 44.58 58.44 55.07
N THR A 170 45.53 59.36 54.93
CA THR A 170 46.64 59.26 53.98
C THR A 170 47.96 59.35 54.74
N ASN A 171 48.80 58.33 54.61
CA ASN A 171 50.13 58.33 55.22
C ASN A 171 51.06 59.33 54.50
N PRO A 172 52.02 59.95 55.20
CA PRO A 172 53.00 60.83 54.58
C PRO A 172 53.88 60.07 53.59
N VAL A 173 54.33 60.77 52.55
CA VAL A 173 55.33 60.26 51.60
C VAL A 173 56.71 60.69 52.10
N ASP A 174 57.10 60.15 53.26
CA ASP A 174 58.41 60.40 53.88
C ASP A 174 59.29 59.14 53.78
N VAL A 175 60.60 59.33 53.60
CA VAL A 175 61.54 58.22 53.41
C VAL A 175 61.77 57.41 54.69
N ASP A 176 61.53 58.02 55.85
CA ASP A 176 61.69 57.43 57.17
C ASP A 176 60.36 57.04 57.85
N PHE A 177 59.20 57.29 57.20
CA PHE A 177 57.89 56.90 57.71
C PHE A 177 57.84 55.40 58.03
N SER A 178 57.43 55.08 59.26
CA SER A 178 57.28 53.70 59.70
C SER A 178 55.82 53.26 59.72
N ALA A 179 54.97 54.00 60.41
CA ALA A 179 53.60 53.60 60.65
C ALA A 179 52.76 54.77 61.17
N THR A 180 51.45 54.56 61.15
CA THR A 180 50.48 55.48 61.74
C THR A 180 49.85 54.82 62.96
N LYS A 181 49.85 55.56 64.08
CA LYS A 181 49.15 55.20 65.31
C LYS A 181 47.89 56.03 65.42
N VAL A 182 46.74 55.37 65.50
CA VAL A 182 45.44 56.02 65.70
C VAL A 182 44.96 55.79 67.12
N LEU A 183 44.77 56.89 67.85
CA LEU A 183 44.24 56.94 69.19
C LEU A 183 42.78 57.38 69.16
N ARG A 184 41.98 56.83 70.07
CA ARG A 184 40.58 57.21 70.29
C ARG A 184 40.36 57.65 71.72
N VAL A 185 39.61 58.72 71.87
CA VAL A 185 39.08 59.23 73.14
C VAL A 185 37.56 59.37 73.06
N ASN A 186 36.90 59.15 74.20
CA ASN A 186 35.46 59.28 74.31
C ASN A 186 35.10 60.78 74.41
N GLY A 187 34.25 61.27 73.51
CA GLY A 187 33.83 62.67 73.40
C GLY A 187 34.40 63.41 72.19
N ALA A 188 34.17 64.72 72.12
CA ALA A 188 34.57 65.57 70.99
C ALA A 188 36.02 66.09 71.08
N THR A 189 36.72 65.92 72.19
CA THR A 189 38.05 66.51 72.37
C THR A 189 39.12 65.48 72.08
N CYS A 190 39.86 65.67 71.00
CA CYS A 190 40.95 64.78 70.60
C CYS A 190 42.20 64.96 71.47
N THR A 191 42.96 63.89 71.63
CA THR A 191 44.28 63.96 72.28
C THR A 191 45.32 64.51 71.30
N THR A 192 46.24 65.35 71.77
CA THR A 192 47.38 65.81 70.97
C THR A 192 48.67 65.07 71.32
N ASN A 193 48.61 64.11 72.25
CA ASN A 193 49.76 63.36 72.72
C ASN A 193 49.73 61.93 72.17
N PRO A 194 50.69 61.52 71.33
CA PRO A 194 50.75 60.16 70.79
C PRO A 194 50.97 59.06 71.85
N ASN A 195 51.35 59.45 73.07
CA ASN A 195 51.58 58.57 74.22
C ASN A 195 50.56 58.78 75.36
N ASP A 196 49.38 59.29 75.04
CA ASP A 196 48.29 59.43 76.00
C ASP A 196 47.81 58.06 76.52
N GLY A 197 48.18 57.72 77.76
CA GLY A 197 47.80 56.46 78.41
C GLY A 197 46.31 56.34 78.75
N THR A 198 45.51 57.40 78.57
CA THR A 198 44.05 57.38 78.75
C THR A 198 43.29 57.14 77.44
N ALA A 199 43.95 57.32 76.29
CA ALA A 199 43.39 57.06 74.97
C ALA A 199 43.49 55.57 74.60
N THR A 200 42.48 55.05 73.89
CA THR A 200 42.51 53.69 73.36
C THR A 200 43.28 53.66 72.04
N VAL A 201 44.24 52.75 71.87
CA VAL A 201 44.87 52.51 70.57
C VAL A 201 43.90 51.72 69.69
N VAL A 202 43.40 52.34 68.63
CA VAL A 202 42.48 51.71 67.68
C VAL A 202 43.24 51.04 66.54
N TYR A 203 44.35 51.66 66.12
CA TYR A 203 45.19 51.13 65.06
C TYR A 203 46.65 51.50 65.31
N ASN A 204 47.56 50.60 64.96
CA ASN A 204 49.00 50.89 64.93
C ASN A 204 49.68 50.04 63.85
N GLY A 205 50.04 50.64 62.73
CA GLY A 205 50.64 49.93 61.61
C GLY A 205 50.80 50.79 60.35
N PRO A 206 51.27 50.21 59.25
CA PRO A 206 51.64 50.96 58.05
C PRO A 206 50.49 51.24 57.07
N VAL A 207 49.29 50.70 57.31
CA VAL A 207 48.14 50.92 56.39
C VAL A 207 47.50 52.30 56.61
N ASN A 208 46.50 52.62 55.80
CA ASN A 208 45.87 53.93 55.76
C ASN A 208 44.35 53.90 56.08
N SER A 209 43.87 52.81 56.65
CA SER A 209 42.46 52.64 57.07
C SER A 209 42.33 51.67 58.24
N ALA A 210 41.31 51.84 59.08
CA ALA A 210 41.01 50.94 60.18
C ALA A 210 39.52 50.87 60.55
N LEU A 211 39.10 49.65 60.93
CA LEU A 211 37.85 49.25 61.58
C LEU A 211 37.77 49.57 63.09
N ASP A 212 37.08 50.63 63.58
CA ASP A 212 36.76 50.69 65.01
C ASP A 212 35.39 50.05 65.32
N SER A 213 35.42 48.77 65.68
CA SER A 213 34.22 48.01 66.06
C SER A 213 33.90 48.06 67.56
N ALA A 214 34.77 48.66 68.38
CA ALA A 214 34.62 48.68 69.84
C ALA A 214 33.93 49.97 70.32
N THR A 215 32.86 50.37 69.65
CA THR A 215 32.10 51.61 69.87
C THR A 215 30.85 51.37 70.71
N THR A 216 30.25 52.43 71.24
CA THR A 216 29.00 52.42 71.99
C THR A 216 28.00 53.32 71.30
N HIS A 217 26.78 52.82 71.07
CA HIS A 217 25.74 53.57 70.38
C HIS A 217 25.50 54.96 70.99
N GLY A 218 25.43 55.98 70.14
CA GLY A 218 25.16 57.36 70.53
C GLY A 218 26.36 58.08 71.15
N GLN A 219 27.46 57.37 71.44
CA GLN A 219 28.68 58.01 71.89
C GLN A 219 29.46 58.64 70.73
N GLN A 220 29.86 59.88 70.94
CA GLN A 220 30.80 60.57 70.09
C GLN A 220 32.22 60.14 70.45
N TYR A 221 33.05 59.92 69.44
CA TYR A 221 34.46 59.60 69.56
C TYR A 221 35.30 60.61 68.77
N CYS A 222 36.46 60.95 69.32
CA CYS A 222 37.48 61.74 68.63
C CYS A 222 38.69 60.83 68.40
N TYR A 223 39.09 60.73 67.14
CA TYR A 223 40.24 59.95 66.70
C TYR A 223 41.39 60.87 66.33
N THR A 224 42.61 60.51 66.70
CA THR A 224 43.82 61.25 66.32
C THR A 224 44.86 60.29 65.76
N ALA A 225 45.32 60.58 64.56
CA ALA A 225 46.29 59.76 63.85
C ALA A 225 47.66 60.46 63.83
N PHE A 226 48.70 59.76 64.28
CA PHE A 226 50.08 60.23 64.33
C PHE A 226 50.96 59.33 63.47
N ALA A 227 51.65 59.92 62.47
CA ALA A 227 52.74 59.25 61.78
C ALA A 227 53.97 59.20 62.70
N TYR A 228 54.77 58.14 62.61
CA TYR A 228 56.05 58.06 63.29
C TYR A 228 57.10 57.32 62.47
N ASP A 229 58.36 57.63 62.70
CA ASP A 229 59.50 57.04 61.99
C ASP A 229 59.96 55.71 62.61
N THR A 230 61.04 55.14 62.09
CA THR A 230 61.60 53.87 62.57
C THR A 230 62.17 53.93 64.00
N SER A 231 62.50 55.13 64.46
CA SER A 231 63.02 55.49 65.78
C SER A 231 61.92 55.87 66.77
N THR A 232 60.64 55.81 66.37
CA THR A 232 59.45 56.22 67.13
C THR A 232 59.38 57.72 67.46
N ASN A 233 60.00 58.57 66.64
CA ASN A 233 59.72 59.99 66.69
C ASN A 233 58.38 60.24 65.98
N TYR A 234 57.42 60.83 66.71
CA TYR A 234 56.07 61.09 66.20
C TYR A 234 55.97 62.47 65.55
N ALA A 235 55.23 62.53 64.45
CA ALA A 235 54.87 63.78 63.79
C ALA A 235 54.09 64.69 64.76
N PRO A 236 54.40 65.99 64.81
CA PRO A 236 53.94 66.89 65.87
C PRO A 236 52.45 67.30 65.76
N GLY A 237 51.81 67.12 64.61
CA GLY A 237 50.53 67.74 64.26
C GLY A 237 49.31 66.82 64.21
N GLY A 238 49.38 65.62 64.82
CA GLY A 238 48.35 64.56 64.82
C GLY A 238 46.96 64.95 64.27
N VAL A 239 46.55 64.33 63.17
CA VAL A 239 45.34 64.75 62.44
C VAL A 239 44.11 64.06 62.99
N THR A 240 43.02 64.83 63.13
CA THR A 240 41.84 64.42 63.88
C THR A 240 40.64 64.13 62.99
N GLY A 241 39.79 63.21 63.44
CA GLY A 241 38.47 62.93 62.87
C GLY A 241 37.47 62.62 63.98
N GLN A 242 36.21 63.04 63.82
CA GLN A 242 35.15 62.81 64.80
C GLN A 242 33.97 62.09 64.18
N ALA A 243 33.36 61.19 64.94
CA ALA A 243 32.15 60.49 64.54
C ALA A 243 31.32 60.14 65.78
N THR A 244 30.00 60.16 65.62
CA THR A 244 29.06 59.61 66.60
C THR A 244 28.58 58.27 66.09
N ALA A 245 28.74 57.21 66.89
CA ALA A 245 28.30 55.88 66.52
C ALA A 245 26.77 55.85 66.36
N THR A 246 26.28 55.48 65.18
CA THR A 246 24.86 55.33 64.83
C THR A 246 24.23 54.11 65.53
N ALA A 247 22.90 53.99 65.52
CA ALA A 247 22.22 52.82 66.09
C ALA A 247 22.63 51.57 65.31
N ASN A 248 22.87 50.47 66.03
CA ASN A 248 22.85 49.15 65.39
C ASN A 248 21.45 48.96 64.85
N ASP A 249 21.31 49.01 63.54
CA ASP A 249 20.14 48.47 62.89
C ASP A 249 20.14 46.97 63.17
N SER A 250 19.17 46.51 63.96
CA SER A 250 18.98 45.11 64.34
C SER A 250 17.69 44.53 63.75
N THR A 251 17.04 45.26 62.84
CA THR A 251 15.81 44.79 62.21
C THR A 251 16.21 43.80 61.14
N ALA A 252 15.71 42.57 61.24
CA ALA A 252 15.98 41.56 60.24
C ALA A 252 15.05 41.77 59.03
N PRO A 253 15.57 41.78 57.79
CA PRO A 253 14.74 41.92 56.60
C PRO A 253 13.81 40.72 56.43
N GLY A 254 12.57 40.94 55.99
CA GLY A 254 11.60 39.90 55.64
C GLY A 254 11.15 40.01 54.19
N VAL A 255 10.62 38.92 53.61
CA VAL A 255 9.95 38.98 52.30
C VAL A 255 8.52 39.46 52.52
N SER A 256 8.19 40.65 52.02
CA SER A 256 6.87 41.27 52.18
C SER A 256 5.88 40.83 51.09
N SER A 257 6.34 40.59 49.86
CA SER A 257 5.51 40.05 48.79
C SER A 257 6.33 39.34 47.70
N VAL A 258 5.66 38.40 47.00
CA VAL A 258 6.18 37.70 45.82
C VAL A 258 5.11 37.71 44.73
N SER A 259 5.50 38.06 43.51
CA SER A 259 4.66 38.04 42.32
C SER A 259 5.36 37.26 41.18
N PRO A 260 4.76 36.21 40.60
CA PRO A 260 3.43 35.67 40.88
C PRO A 260 3.29 35.13 42.31
N SER A 261 2.10 35.29 42.89
CA SER A 261 1.79 34.74 44.22
C SER A 261 1.68 33.21 44.19
N GLY A 262 1.89 32.58 45.35
CA GLY A 262 1.72 31.12 45.47
C GLY A 262 0.31 30.67 45.10
N GLY A 263 0.21 29.56 44.35
CA GLY A 263 -1.04 28.99 43.85
C GLY A 263 -1.56 29.59 42.55
N THR A 264 -0.87 30.60 41.98
CA THR A 264 -1.25 31.16 40.66
C THR A 264 -0.99 30.12 39.58
N ALA A 265 -1.99 29.82 38.77
CA ALA A 265 -1.88 28.90 37.63
C ALA A 265 -1.83 29.66 36.29
N ASN A 266 -1.45 28.96 35.22
CA ASN A 266 -1.36 29.49 33.86
C ASN A 266 -0.43 30.69 33.73
N VAL A 267 0.65 30.70 34.51
CA VAL A 267 1.69 31.73 34.42
C VAL A 267 2.45 31.58 33.10
N ALA A 268 2.74 32.69 32.43
CA ALA A 268 3.54 32.67 31.21
C ALA A 268 4.96 32.18 31.49
N THR A 269 5.54 31.41 30.56
CA THR A 269 6.88 30.81 30.77
C THR A 269 8.02 31.82 30.82
N ASN A 270 7.82 33.02 30.28
CA ASN A 270 8.75 34.15 30.36
C ASN A 270 8.46 35.11 31.53
N GLN A 271 7.52 34.77 32.41
CA GLN A 271 7.13 35.64 33.52
C GLN A 271 8.32 35.89 34.45
N THR A 272 8.59 37.16 34.75
CA THR A 272 9.55 37.56 35.78
C THR A 272 8.96 37.37 37.17
N VAL A 273 9.79 36.96 38.13
CA VAL A 273 9.43 36.85 39.55
C VAL A 273 9.89 38.11 40.28
N GLN A 274 8.95 38.90 40.79
CA GLN A 274 9.24 40.04 41.66
C GLN A 274 9.15 39.65 43.12
N VAL A 275 10.11 40.13 43.91
CA VAL A 275 10.18 39.95 45.36
C VAL A 275 10.39 41.31 45.99
N GLN A 276 9.53 41.66 46.93
CA GLN A 276 9.71 42.86 47.75
C GLN A 276 10.13 42.43 49.15
N PHE A 277 11.17 43.08 49.66
CA PHE A 277 11.63 42.92 51.04
C PHE A 277 11.03 44.01 51.93
N SER A 278 11.08 43.84 53.25
CA SER A 278 10.58 44.83 54.23
C SER A 278 11.49 46.05 54.37
N GLU A 279 12.72 45.96 53.87
CA GLU A 279 13.76 46.99 53.91
C GLU A 279 14.82 46.75 52.83
N ALA A 280 15.82 47.64 52.76
CA ALA A 280 16.85 47.61 51.71
C ALA A 280 17.90 46.51 51.97
N MET A 281 18.09 45.63 50.98
CA MET A 281 19.00 44.48 51.06
C MET A 281 20.43 44.81 50.62
N ASN A 282 21.41 44.02 51.07
CA ASN A 282 22.79 44.08 50.60
C ASN A 282 23.00 43.13 49.41
N ASN A 283 23.12 43.71 48.21
CA ASN A 283 23.35 42.99 46.97
C ASN A 283 24.56 42.04 47.00
N GLY A 284 25.59 42.32 47.80
CA GLY A 284 26.78 41.49 47.94
C GLY A 284 26.53 40.12 48.59
N THR A 285 25.36 39.92 49.21
CA THR A 285 24.97 38.64 49.84
C THR A 285 24.10 37.76 48.95
N PHE A 286 23.74 38.24 47.76
CA PHE A 286 23.00 37.45 46.77
C PHE A 286 23.99 36.59 45.96
N SER A 287 23.73 35.29 45.93
CA SER A 287 24.26 34.39 44.92
C SER A 287 23.06 33.78 44.17
N LEU A 288 23.19 33.68 42.85
CA LEU A 288 22.11 33.23 41.98
C LEU A 288 22.58 31.99 41.22
N ASP A 289 21.64 31.11 40.93
CA ASP A 289 21.84 30.12 39.88
C ASP A 289 21.66 30.85 38.54
N THR A 290 22.73 31.06 37.78
CA THR A 290 22.67 31.80 36.49
C THR A 290 22.39 30.89 35.29
N SER A 291 22.34 29.58 35.51
CA SER A 291 22.00 28.55 34.53
C SER A 291 21.10 27.50 35.17
N ASP A 292 20.33 26.79 34.35
CA ASP A 292 19.51 25.67 34.81
C ASP A 292 20.40 24.55 35.39
N GLY A 293 20.02 23.99 36.55
CA GLY A 293 20.81 22.93 37.17
C GLY A 293 20.54 22.72 38.66
N ALA A 294 21.55 22.26 39.39
CA ALA A 294 21.45 22.07 40.83
C ALA A 294 21.32 23.42 41.55
N CYS A 295 20.44 23.48 42.54
CA CYS A 295 20.19 24.68 43.34
C CYS A 295 21.34 25.00 44.28
N THR A 296 22.13 26.03 43.99
CA THR A 296 23.30 26.44 44.77
C THR A 296 23.27 27.89 45.24
N GLY A 297 22.47 28.76 44.59
CA GLY A 297 22.34 30.18 44.93
C GLY A 297 21.68 30.44 46.29
N SER A 298 21.87 31.62 46.86
CA SER A 298 21.17 32.10 48.05
C SER A 298 19.75 32.58 47.75
N VAL A 299 19.47 32.98 46.51
CA VAL A 299 18.10 33.16 45.98
C VAL A 299 17.90 32.29 44.75
N GLN A 300 16.83 31.51 44.77
CA GLN A 300 16.62 30.38 43.88
C GLN A 300 15.18 30.41 43.33
N LEU A 301 15.04 30.04 42.06
CA LEU A 301 13.74 29.68 41.48
C LEU A 301 13.73 28.17 41.24
N ARG A 302 13.15 27.43 42.17
CA ARG A 302 13.16 25.97 42.17
C ARG A 302 12.09 25.41 41.23
N GLU A 303 12.46 24.39 40.47
CA GLU A 303 11.64 23.76 39.44
C GLU A 303 11.08 22.39 39.89
N GLY A 304 9.81 22.16 39.57
CA GLY A 304 9.16 20.87 39.59
C GLY A 304 8.79 20.37 40.99
N PRO A 305 8.05 19.25 41.09
CA PRO A 305 7.44 18.80 42.35
C PRO A 305 8.46 18.40 43.43
N ALA A 306 9.69 18.04 43.02
CA ALA A 306 10.77 17.69 43.94
C ALA A 306 11.61 18.90 44.38
N PHE A 307 11.54 20.02 43.65
CA PHE A 307 12.28 21.27 43.93
C PHE A 307 13.79 21.06 44.14
N THR A 308 14.37 20.10 43.42
CA THR A 308 15.82 19.77 43.47
C THR A 308 16.63 20.45 42.38
N MET A 309 15.97 20.95 41.32
CA MET A 309 16.58 21.72 40.25
C MET A 309 16.16 23.18 40.32
N CYS A 310 17.01 24.06 39.84
CA CYS A 310 16.78 25.49 39.79
C CYS A 310 16.83 25.99 38.36
N LYS A 311 15.98 26.97 38.08
CA LYS A 311 15.99 27.74 36.84
C LYS A 311 17.07 28.83 36.95
N GLY A 312 17.86 28.99 35.89
CA GLY A 312 18.78 30.10 35.78
C GLY A 312 18.04 31.44 35.85
N ILE A 313 18.52 32.39 36.64
CA ILE A 313 17.92 33.71 36.81
C ILE A 313 18.96 34.84 36.73
N THR A 314 18.51 35.99 36.24
CA THR A 314 19.20 37.27 36.34
C THR A 314 18.44 38.19 37.28
N ILE A 315 19.14 39.12 37.93
CA ILE A 315 18.56 40.02 38.93
C ILE A 315 18.66 41.48 38.47
N SER A 316 17.62 42.25 38.74
CA SER A 316 17.64 43.71 38.63
C SER A 316 16.90 44.34 39.80
N THR A 317 17.38 45.50 40.24
CA THR A 317 16.76 46.33 41.28
C THR A 317 17.13 47.80 41.05
N GLY A 318 16.24 48.70 41.47
CA GLY A 318 16.48 50.16 41.43
C GLY A 318 16.55 50.80 42.81
N ASP A 319 16.06 50.11 43.85
CA ASP A 319 15.87 50.64 45.21
C ASP A 319 16.45 49.73 46.30
N ASN A 320 17.03 48.57 45.92
CA ASN A 320 17.46 47.50 46.81
C ASN A 320 16.36 46.94 47.74
N ILE A 321 15.08 47.23 47.48
CA ILE A 321 13.94 46.72 48.24
C ILE A 321 13.12 45.77 47.36
N THR A 322 12.91 46.17 46.11
CA THR A 322 12.17 45.41 45.11
C THR A 322 13.16 44.81 44.12
N TYR A 323 13.15 43.49 44.02
CA TYR A 323 14.00 42.73 43.12
C TYR A 323 13.16 42.04 42.06
N THR A 324 13.58 42.17 40.81
CA THR A 324 13.00 41.44 39.68
C THR A 324 13.98 40.37 39.23
N PHE A 325 13.58 39.12 39.40
CA PHE A 325 14.29 37.94 38.91
C PHE A 325 13.72 37.54 37.56
N THR A 326 14.55 37.57 36.53
CA THR A 326 14.17 37.23 35.15
C THR A 326 14.79 35.88 34.79
N PRO A 327 14.01 34.88 34.35
CA PRO A 327 14.56 33.62 33.83
C PRO A 327 15.64 33.88 32.77
N ALA A 328 16.80 33.27 32.93
CA ALA A 328 17.95 33.47 32.05
C ALA A 328 17.74 32.79 30.69
N SER A 329 17.92 33.55 29.60
CA SER A 329 17.89 33.09 28.20
C SER A 329 18.96 32.02 27.94
N PRO A 330 18.73 31.01 27.07
CA PRO A 330 17.68 30.94 26.03
C PRO A 330 16.40 30.18 26.39
N ALA A 331 16.37 29.44 27.50
CA ALA A 331 15.20 28.66 27.87
C ALA A 331 14.33 29.46 28.86
N ASN A 332 13.06 29.68 28.51
CA ASN A 332 12.04 30.11 29.45
C ASN A 332 11.77 29.02 30.52
N MET A 333 10.88 29.28 31.47
CA MET A 333 10.34 28.22 32.33
C MET A 333 9.64 27.14 31.50
N LYS A 334 9.58 25.90 31.99
CA LYS A 334 8.89 24.80 31.31
C LYS A 334 7.38 24.95 31.43
N ASP A 335 6.64 24.45 30.44
CA ASP A 335 5.17 24.38 30.46
C ASP A 335 4.69 23.44 31.58
N SER A 336 3.47 23.66 32.06
CA SER A 336 2.77 22.80 33.04
C SER A 336 3.63 22.41 34.27
N THR A 337 4.53 23.31 34.70
CA THR A 337 5.54 23.03 35.73
C THR A 337 5.37 23.99 36.91
N GLU A 338 5.42 23.44 38.13
CA GLU A 338 5.40 24.26 39.36
C GLU A 338 6.79 24.85 39.64
N TYR A 339 6.83 26.15 39.96
CA TYR A 339 8.02 26.88 40.37
C TYR A 339 7.82 27.54 41.75
N ARG A 340 8.88 27.57 42.55
CA ARG A 340 8.88 28.20 43.89
C ARG A 340 10.08 29.10 44.07
N LEU A 341 9.84 30.32 44.55
CA LEU A 341 10.91 31.15 45.09
C LEU A 341 11.44 30.54 46.39
N TYR A 342 12.76 30.49 46.53
CA TYR A 342 13.45 30.12 47.75
C TYR A 342 14.55 31.13 48.07
N VAL A 343 14.50 31.73 49.26
CA VAL A 343 15.49 32.70 49.76
C VAL A 343 16.16 32.12 51.01
N GLN A 344 17.48 31.97 50.98
CA GLN A 344 18.27 31.47 52.10
C GLN A 344 18.36 32.49 53.25
N ALA A 345 18.47 32.00 54.48
CA ALA A 345 18.66 32.84 55.66
C ALA A 345 19.97 33.66 55.65
N GLY A 346 20.94 33.30 54.79
CA GLY A 346 22.22 33.99 54.66
C GLY A 346 22.20 35.29 53.86
N VAL A 347 21.08 35.62 53.20
CA VAL A 347 20.91 36.93 52.55
C VAL A 347 20.71 38.00 53.64
N GLN A 348 21.39 39.14 53.52
CA GLN A 348 21.44 40.16 54.57
C GLN A 348 21.06 41.55 54.04
N ASP A 349 20.67 42.44 54.95
CA ASP A 349 20.57 43.88 54.70
C ASP A 349 21.94 44.59 54.72
N ALA A 350 21.94 45.91 54.53
CA ALA A 350 23.16 46.72 54.56
C ALA A 350 23.83 46.80 55.95
N ALA A 351 23.09 46.50 57.03
CA ALA A 351 23.60 46.46 58.40
C ALA A 351 24.17 45.08 58.79
N GLY A 352 23.95 44.05 57.97
CA GLY A 352 24.41 42.68 58.18
C GLY A 352 23.38 41.78 58.86
N ASN A 353 22.13 42.21 59.03
CA ASN A 353 21.08 41.35 59.59
C ASN A 353 20.61 40.36 58.52
N GLY A 354 20.59 39.07 58.85
CA GLY A 354 20.05 38.03 57.97
C GLY A 354 18.53 38.06 57.88
N ILE A 355 17.96 37.47 56.83
CA ILE A 355 16.50 37.35 56.65
C ILE A 355 15.84 36.82 57.93
N ALA A 356 14.75 37.45 58.35
CA ALA A 356 14.00 37.10 59.54
C ALA A 356 13.40 35.67 59.46
N GLY A 357 13.99 34.72 60.19
CA GLY A 357 13.47 33.36 60.36
C GLY A 357 14.22 32.27 59.57
N ALA A 358 13.52 31.16 59.32
CA ALA A 358 14.00 30.08 58.44
C ALA A 358 14.09 30.56 56.98
N PRO A 359 14.79 29.85 56.07
CA PRO A 359 14.74 30.17 54.64
C PRO A 359 13.30 30.32 54.16
N VAL A 360 13.03 31.40 53.44
CA VAL A 360 11.69 31.72 52.93
C VAL A 360 11.44 30.85 51.71
N ILE A 361 10.41 30.01 51.78
CA ILE A 361 9.96 29.16 50.69
C ILE A 361 8.55 29.59 50.29
N GLN A 362 8.36 29.96 49.03
CA GLN A 362 7.03 30.15 48.49
C GLN A 362 6.29 28.81 48.48
N SER A 363 5.23 28.67 49.29
CA SER A 363 4.44 27.44 49.39
C SER A 363 2.95 27.78 49.50
N PRO A 364 2.10 27.32 48.57
CA PRO A 364 2.45 26.60 47.33
C PRO A 364 3.22 27.49 46.34
N GLY A 365 3.87 26.87 45.34
CA GLY A 365 4.47 27.59 44.22
C GLY A 365 3.43 28.11 43.23
N PHE A 366 3.88 28.75 42.15
CA PHE A 366 3.04 29.06 40.99
C PHE A 366 3.26 28.02 39.89
N THR A 367 2.28 27.81 39.01
CA THR A 367 2.39 26.88 37.88
C THR A 367 2.32 27.62 36.56
N THR A 368 3.23 27.28 35.65
CA THR A 368 3.16 27.73 34.26
C THR A 368 1.99 27.08 33.52
N GLY A 369 1.47 27.76 32.50
CA GLY A 369 0.45 27.18 31.61
C GLY A 369 1.02 26.08 30.72
N ASP A 370 0.12 25.31 30.10
CA ASP A 370 0.47 24.50 28.95
C ASP A 370 0.40 25.38 27.70
N PHE A 371 1.49 25.48 26.95
CA PHE A 371 1.55 26.26 25.71
C PHE A 371 1.98 25.39 24.53
N THR A 372 2.11 24.08 24.75
CA THR A 372 2.48 23.13 23.71
C THR A 372 1.21 22.76 22.94
N ALA A 373 1.25 22.92 21.62
CA ALA A 373 0.12 22.58 20.75
C ALA A 373 0.10 21.07 20.42
N PRO A 374 -1.09 20.46 20.29
CA PRO A 374 -1.20 19.09 19.81
C PRO A 374 -0.64 18.95 18.40
N THR A 375 0.21 17.96 18.18
CA THR A 375 0.80 17.64 16.88
C THR A 375 0.34 16.27 16.41
N ILE A 376 0.20 16.11 15.09
CA ILE A 376 -0.20 14.82 14.50
C ILE A 376 1.01 13.89 14.46
N SER A 377 0.86 12.72 15.07
CA SER A 377 1.91 11.71 15.20
C SER A 377 1.80 10.58 14.17
N SER A 378 0.59 10.25 13.72
CA SER A 378 0.32 9.15 12.80
C SER A 378 -1.05 9.28 12.16
N VAL A 379 -1.16 8.82 10.91
CA VAL A 379 -2.42 8.62 10.21
C VAL A 379 -2.49 7.17 9.75
N THR A 380 -3.59 6.48 10.08
CA THR A 380 -3.78 5.07 9.76
C THR A 380 -5.25 4.77 9.42
N SER A 381 -5.62 3.51 9.29
CA SER A 381 -6.97 3.06 9.00
C SER A 381 -7.33 1.80 9.76
N THR A 382 -8.57 1.74 10.27
CA THR A 382 -9.17 0.50 10.79
C THR A 382 -9.66 -0.42 9.68
N THR A 383 -9.87 0.09 8.47
CA THR A 383 -10.17 -0.71 7.29
C THR A 383 -8.97 -1.62 6.99
N ALA A 384 -9.22 -2.90 6.68
CA ALA A 384 -8.15 -3.86 6.39
C ALA A 384 -7.36 -3.46 5.13
N ASN A 385 -6.18 -4.05 4.93
CA ASN A 385 -5.48 -3.86 3.65
C ASN A 385 -6.25 -4.59 2.55
N GLY A 386 -6.34 -4.00 1.36
CA GLY A 386 -7.07 -4.58 0.23
C GLY A 386 -7.54 -3.54 -0.79
N THR A 387 -8.29 -4.03 -1.77
CA THR A 387 -8.93 -3.21 -2.81
C THR A 387 -10.38 -2.93 -2.46
N TYR A 388 -10.80 -1.68 -2.61
CA TYR A 388 -12.12 -1.21 -2.22
C TYR A 388 -12.84 -0.55 -3.40
N GLY A 389 -13.93 -1.20 -3.81
CA GLY A 389 -14.82 -0.74 -4.88
C GLY A 389 -15.90 0.25 -4.42
N ILE A 390 -16.65 0.78 -5.38
CA ILE A 390 -17.82 1.66 -5.22
C ILE A 390 -18.75 1.13 -4.11
N GLY A 391 -19.15 2.01 -3.20
CA GLY A 391 -20.01 1.70 -2.06
C GLY A 391 -19.27 1.19 -0.83
N SER A 392 -17.98 0.85 -0.94
CA SER A 392 -17.16 0.48 0.22
C SER A 392 -16.93 1.67 1.15
N VAL A 393 -17.04 1.46 2.45
CA VAL A 393 -16.70 2.46 3.46
C VAL A 393 -15.26 2.27 3.92
N VAL A 394 -14.45 3.33 3.79
CA VAL A 394 -13.07 3.37 4.24
C VAL A 394 -12.95 4.33 5.41
N ASN A 395 -12.41 3.85 6.52
CA ASN A 395 -12.21 4.64 7.74
C ASN A 395 -10.76 5.14 7.80
N VAL A 396 -10.53 6.35 8.31
CA VAL A 396 -9.20 6.92 8.50
C VAL A 396 -9.09 7.43 9.94
N GLN A 397 -7.94 7.22 10.57
CA GLN A 397 -7.65 7.66 11.93
C GLN A 397 -6.45 8.59 11.93
N VAL A 398 -6.58 9.76 12.56
CA VAL A 398 -5.51 10.73 12.78
C VAL A 398 -5.23 10.81 14.28
N THR A 399 -4.02 10.45 14.70
CA THR A 399 -3.63 10.39 16.11
C THR A 399 -2.71 11.55 16.49
N PHE A 400 -3.10 12.30 17.51
CA PHE A 400 -2.32 13.39 18.09
C PHE A 400 -1.42 12.88 19.24
N ASN A 401 -0.32 13.60 19.49
CA ASN A 401 0.62 13.32 20.58
C ASN A 401 0.04 13.58 21.99
N GLU A 402 -1.11 14.26 22.08
CA GLU A 402 -1.81 14.57 23.33
C GLU A 402 -3.33 14.57 23.14
N ASN A 403 -4.06 14.72 24.24
CA ASN A 403 -5.52 14.72 24.21
C ASN A 403 -6.07 15.98 23.55
N ILE A 404 -7.08 15.80 22.70
CA ILE A 404 -7.74 16.86 21.95
C ILE A 404 -9.25 16.86 22.18
N ALA A 405 -9.86 18.02 22.01
CA ALA A 405 -11.28 18.26 21.94
C ALA A 405 -11.61 18.94 20.61
N VAL A 406 -12.66 18.47 19.95
CA VAL A 406 -13.19 19.04 18.70
C VAL A 406 -14.50 19.75 19.01
N ALA A 407 -14.61 21.04 18.70
CA ALA A 407 -15.79 21.85 18.98
C ALA A 407 -16.12 22.82 17.84
N GLY A 408 -17.35 23.35 17.78
CA GLY A 408 -17.74 24.45 16.88
C GLY A 408 -18.10 24.09 15.44
N GLY A 409 -17.66 22.94 14.92
CA GLY A 409 -17.91 22.51 13.54
C GLY A 409 -17.62 21.02 13.30
N THR A 410 -17.65 20.59 12.03
CA THR A 410 -17.37 19.20 11.64
C THR A 410 -16.23 19.16 10.64
N PRO A 411 -14.99 18.87 11.09
CA PRO A 411 -13.83 18.84 10.22
C PRO A 411 -13.90 17.69 9.21
N TYR A 412 -13.09 17.76 8.16
CA TYR A 412 -12.90 16.67 7.21
C TYR A 412 -11.43 16.58 6.79
N ILE A 413 -11.01 15.39 6.35
CA ILE A 413 -9.70 15.17 5.76
C ILE A 413 -9.86 14.87 4.26
N THR A 414 -9.08 15.53 3.42
CA THR A 414 -9.13 15.34 1.96
C THR A 414 -8.16 14.23 1.55
N LEU A 415 -8.68 13.21 0.87
CA LEU A 415 -7.96 12.02 0.44
C LEU A 415 -7.75 12.05 -1.08
N GLU A 416 -6.55 11.66 -1.50
CA GLU A 416 -6.13 11.59 -2.90
C GLU A 416 -6.79 10.38 -3.58
N THR A 417 -7.84 10.64 -4.35
CA THR A 417 -8.63 9.61 -5.05
C THR A 417 -8.69 9.82 -6.56
N GLY A 418 -7.63 10.37 -7.14
CA GLY A 418 -7.43 10.45 -8.59
C GLY A 418 -7.65 11.85 -9.13
N ALA A 419 -8.42 11.99 -10.21
CA ALA A 419 -8.66 13.31 -10.82
C ALA A 419 -9.57 14.21 -9.97
N SER A 420 -10.28 13.64 -9.00
CA SER A 420 -11.09 14.36 -8.03
C SER A 420 -10.92 13.72 -6.66
N ASP A 421 -10.52 14.54 -5.71
CA ASP A 421 -10.27 14.12 -4.34
C ASP A 421 -11.55 14.09 -3.52
N VAL A 422 -11.57 13.22 -2.53
CA VAL A 422 -12.73 13.02 -1.66
C VAL A 422 -12.48 13.59 -0.27
N SER A 423 -13.49 14.24 0.30
CA SER A 423 -13.48 14.66 1.70
C SER A 423 -14.05 13.55 2.59
N ALA A 424 -13.19 12.90 3.39
CA ALA A 424 -13.62 11.99 4.44
C ALA A 424 -14.08 12.76 5.67
N SER A 425 -15.31 12.49 6.10
CA SER A 425 -16.01 13.26 7.14
C SER A 425 -15.62 12.79 8.53
N PHE A 426 -15.42 13.73 9.46
CA PHE A 426 -15.19 13.42 10.87
C PHE A 426 -16.39 12.69 11.48
N THR A 427 -16.11 11.65 12.26
CA THR A 427 -17.13 10.82 12.92
C THR A 427 -17.05 10.92 14.44
N SER A 428 -15.85 10.83 15.04
CA SER A 428 -15.67 10.80 16.49
C SER A 428 -14.22 10.99 16.92
N VAL A 429 -14.01 11.32 18.20
CA VAL A 429 -12.71 11.17 18.88
C VAL A 429 -12.75 9.92 19.76
N THR A 430 -11.72 9.07 19.65
CA THR A 430 -11.54 7.87 20.48
C THR A 430 -10.23 7.96 21.26
N GLY A 431 -10.19 7.44 22.48
CA GLY A 431 -8.98 7.42 23.31
C GLY A 431 -8.52 8.81 23.79
N GLY A 432 -9.26 9.87 23.49
CA GLY A 432 -8.93 11.25 23.86
C GLY A 432 -8.01 11.97 22.85
N ASN A 433 -7.30 11.26 21.97
CA ASN A 433 -6.31 11.85 21.06
C ASN A 433 -6.42 11.39 19.60
N THR A 434 -7.37 10.53 19.25
CA THR A 434 -7.48 9.99 17.88
C THR A 434 -8.79 10.42 17.24
N MET A 435 -8.71 11.19 16.16
CA MET A 435 -9.84 11.58 15.33
C MET A 435 -10.13 10.50 14.29
N ASN A 436 -11.39 10.10 14.19
CA ASN A 436 -11.87 9.12 13.22
C ASN A 436 -12.63 9.81 12.10
N PHE A 437 -12.34 9.43 10.87
CA PHE A 437 -12.98 9.90 9.65
C PHE A 437 -13.49 8.71 8.83
N SER A 438 -14.48 8.92 7.99
CA SER A 438 -14.88 7.93 7.00
C SER A 438 -15.34 8.56 5.69
N PHE A 439 -15.15 7.81 4.60
CA PHE A 439 -15.78 8.13 3.31
C PHE A 439 -16.28 6.84 2.65
N THR A 440 -17.19 7.01 1.69
CA THR A 440 -17.66 5.92 0.83
C THR A 440 -17.05 6.09 -0.55
N VAL A 441 -16.46 5.02 -1.11
CA VAL A 441 -15.91 5.03 -2.46
C VAL A 441 -17.04 5.29 -3.45
N ALA A 442 -16.87 6.30 -4.32
CA ALA A 442 -17.81 6.65 -5.36
C ALA A 442 -17.22 6.37 -6.74
N ALA A 443 -18.07 6.40 -7.77
CA ALA A 443 -17.64 6.22 -9.15
C ALA A 443 -16.57 7.27 -9.53
N GLY A 444 -15.47 6.81 -10.12
CA GLY A 444 -14.34 7.64 -10.53
C GLY A 444 -13.25 7.85 -9.47
N HIS A 445 -13.46 7.45 -8.21
CA HIS A 445 -12.40 7.48 -7.19
C HIS A 445 -11.37 6.40 -7.50
N VAL A 446 -10.10 6.75 -7.68
CA VAL A 446 -9.03 5.80 -7.98
C VAL A 446 -7.78 6.15 -7.22
N SER A 447 -7.20 5.19 -6.53
CA SER A 447 -5.87 5.31 -5.93
C SER A 447 -5.19 3.95 -5.86
N SER A 448 -3.95 3.87 -6.34
CA SER A 448 -3.15 2.66 -6.22
C SER A 448 -2.66 2.41 -4.79
N ASP A 449 -2.60 3.46 -3.98
CA ASP A 449 -2.34 3.40 -2.54
C ASP A 449 -2.85 4.70 -1.92
N LEU A 450 -3.93 4.60 -1.14
CA LEU A 450 -4.67 5.74 -0.63
C LEU A 450 -3.82 6.54 0.36
N ASP A 451 -3.72 7.84 0.10
CA ASP A 451 -3.16 8.80 1.04
C ASP A 451 -4.00 10.08 1.06
N TYR A 452 -3.56 11.06 1.83
CA TYR A 452 -4.15 12.40 1.86
C TYR A 452 -3.34 13.42 1.06
N VAL A 453 -4.01 14.50 0.68
CA VAL A 453 -3.40 15.64 -0.03
C VAL A 453 -2.45 16.42 0.90
N THR A 454 -1.70 17.38 0.36
CA THR A 454 -0.93 18.32 1.22
C THR A 454 -1.87 19.24 2.00
N ASN A 455 -1.66 19.40 3.31
CA ASN A 455 -2.54 20.14 4.23
C ASN A 455 -4.01 19.67 4.17
N PRO A 456 -4.28 18.39 4.44
CA PRO A 456 -5.54 17.77 4.05
C PRO A 456 -6.71 18.04 4.98
N ILE A 457 -6.45 18.48 6.22
CA ILE A 457 -7.48 18.69 7.24
C ILE A 457 -8.07 20.08 7.07
N ASN A 458 -9.36 20.13 6.75
CA ASN A 458 -10.16 21.34 6.79
C ASN A 458 -11.01 21.33 8.06
N LEU A 459 -10.91 22.41 8.84
CA LEU A 459 -11.63 22.54 10.10
C LEU A 459 -13.14 22.74 9.93
N ASN A 460 -13.59 23.33 8.82
CA ASN A 460 -15.01 23.60 8.53
C ASN A 460 -15.75 24.23 9.74
N GLY A 461 -15.16 25.29 10.29
CA GLY A 461 -15.67 26.00 11.47
C GLY A 461 -15.34 25.35 12.83
N ALA A 462 -14.68 24.19 12.84
CA ALA A 462 -14.25 23.53 14.07
C ALA A 462 -12.98 24.15 14.68
N THR A 463 -12.80 23.93 15.98
CA THR A 463 -11.53 24.07 16.70
C THR A 463 -11.06 22.70 17.15
N ILE A 464 -9.76 22.42 17.02
CA ILE A 464 -9.12 21.24 17.59
C ILE A 464 -8.13 21.77 18.63
N GLN A 465 -8.43 21.55 19.91
CA GLN A 465 -7.67 22.11 21.02
C GLN A 465 -7.38 21.06 22.08
N ASP A 466 -6.29 21.22 22.82
CA ASP A 466 -6.07 20.46 24.06
C ASP A 466 -6.97 20.95 25.22
N GLY A 467 -6.75 20.40 26.41
CA GLY A 467 -7.45 20.83 27.62
C GLY A 467 -7.07 22.23 28.14
N ALA A 468 -5.95 22.80 27.66
CA ALA A 468 -5.45 24.12 28.04
C ALA A 468 -5.87 25.23 27.06
N GLY A 469 -6.45 24.87 25.91
CA GLY A 469 -6.92 25.78 24.87
C GLY A 469 -5.93 26.02 23.73
N ASN A 470 -4.83 25.27 23.65
CA ASN A 470 -3.86 25.38 22.56
C ASN A 470 -4.44 24.76 21.29
N ASN A 471 -4.41 25.49 20.17
CA ASN A 471 -4.86 24.97 18.88
C ASN A 471 -3.85 23.95 18.36
N ALA A 472 -4.35 22.80 17.89
CA ALA A 472 -3.52 21.77 17.28
C ALA A 472 -2.78 22.28 16.04
N ASP A 473 -1.51 21.89 15.91
CA ASP A 473 -0.71 22.06 14.70
C ASP A 473 -1.08 20.98 13.68
N LEU A 474 -1.80 21.39 12.64
CA LEU A 474 -2.22 20.51 11.54
C LEU A 474 -1.17 20.43 10.42
N LEU A 475 -0.14 21.27 10.44
CA LEU A 475 0.94 21.27 9.45
C LEU A 475 2.00 20.22 9.77
N SER A 476 2.03 19.72 11.01
CA SER A 476 2.93 18.64 11.44
C SER A 476 2.50 17.25 10.98
N ILE A 477 1.40 17.14 10.22
CA ILE A 477 0.97 15.87 9.65
C ILE A 477 2.11 15.25 8.82
N PRO A 478 2.40 13.94 8.96
CA PRO A 478 3.43 13.29 8.15
C PRO A 478 3.20 13.56 6.66
N ALA A 479 4.26 13.82 5.89
CA ALA A 479 4.12 13.98 4.44
C ALA A 479 3.62 12.66 3.81
N PRO A 480 2.79 12.69 2.75
CA PRO A 480 2.35 11.49 2.05
C PRO A 480 3.54 10.60 1.66
N GLY A 481 3.43 9.30 1.94
CA GLY A 481 4.51 8.33 1.73
C GLY A 481 5.65 8.35 2.77
N ALA A 482 5.65 9.25 3.76
CA ALA A 482 6.61 9.25 4.88
C ALA A 482 6.16 8.34 6.03
N ALA A 483 7.08 7.97 6.93
CA ALA A 483 6.74 7.18 8.12
C ALA A 483 5.63 7.87 8.93
N GLY A 484 4.57 7.13 9.26
CA GLY A 484 3.39 7.67 9.94
C GLY A 484 2.29 8.20 9.01
N SER A 485 2.51 8.28 7.69
CA SER A 485 1.44 8.60 6.71
C SER A 485 0.50 7.41 6.46
N LEU A 486 -0.64 7.67 5.81
CA LEU A 486 -1.65 6.64 5.59
C LEU A 486 -1.12 5.51 4.69
N SER A 487 -0.52 5.88 3.55
CA SER A 487 0.04 4.92 2.57
C SER A 487 1.18 4.08 3.15
N GLN A 488 2.00 4.63 4.06
CA GLN A 488 3.04 3.84 4.74
C GLN A 488 2.50 2.90 5.82
N ASN A 489 1.38 3.26 6.45
CA ASN A 489 0.81 2.46 7.53
C ASN A 489 -0.17 1.39 7.01
N LYS A 490 -0.78 1.59 5.85
CA LYS A 490 -1.88 0.78 5.33
C LYS A 490 -1.80 0.72 3.81
N ASN A 491 -1.97 -0.49 3.26
CA ASN A 491 -2.03 -0.71 1.82
C ASN A 491 -3.50 -0.75 1.39
N LEU A 492 -4.04 0.41 1.01
CA LEU A 492 -5.45 0.59 0.66
C LEU A 492 -5.55 1.00 -0.81
N VAL A 493 -6.01 0.08 -1.67
CA VAL A 493 -6.24 0.38 -3.07
C VAL A 493 -7.70 0.80 -3.24
N ILE A 494 -7.94 1.95 -3.87
CA ILE A 494 -9.28 2.42 -4.20
C ILE A 494 -9.51 2.24 -5.69
N ASP A 495 -10.57 1.50 -6.02
CA ASP A 495 -10.93 1.21 -7.39
C ASP A 495 -12.41 1.52 -7.61
N GLY A 496 -12.71 2.75 -7.96
CA GLY A 496 -14.06 3.24 -8.24
C GLY A 496 -14.43 3.18 -9.72
N ILE A 497 -13.76 2.35 -10.54
CA ILE A 497 -14.06 2.20 -11.96
C ILE A 497 -14.85 0.91 -12.16
N ALA A 498 -16.06 1.05 -12.70
CA ALA A 498 -16.87 -0.12 -13.04
C ALA A 498 -16.51 -0.66 -14.44
N PRO A 499 -16.53 -1.99 -14.65
CA PRO A 499 -16.31 -2.56 -15.97
C PRO A 499 -17.36 -2.08 -16.97
N THR A 500 -16.92 -1.60 -18.13
CA THR A 500 -17.77 -1.14 -19.24
C THR A 500 -17.63 -2.06 -20.44
N ILE A 501 -18.67 -2.14 -21.28
CA ILE A 501 -18.64 -2.96 -22.50
C ILE A 501 -17.90 -2.22 -23.60
N GLN A 502 -16.80 -2.81 -24.08
CA GLN A 502 -15.96 -2.27 -25.15
C GLN A 502 -16.33 -2.81 -26.52
N ASN A 503 -16.79 -4.06 -26.61
CA ASN A 503 -17.13 -4.68 -27.87
C ASN A 503 -18.13 -5.83 -27.70
N ILE A 504 -18.99 -6.03 -28.71
CA ILE A 504 -19.93 -7.15 -28.79
C ILE A 504 -19.68 -7.87 -30.11
N THR A 505 -19.22 -9.11 -30.08
CA THR A 505 -18.77 -9.84 -31.27
C THR A 505 -19.10 -11.32 -31.17
N SER A 506 -18.60 -12.12 -32.11
CA SER A 506 -18.66 -13.57 -32.08
C SER A 506 -17.35 -14.17 -32.57
N SER A 507 -16.92 -15.24 -31.89
CA SER A 507 -15.78 -16.06 -32.33
C SER A 507 -16.13 -16.98 -33.49
N SER A 508 -17.42 -17.20 -33.75
CA SER A 508 -17.93 -17.95 -34.91
C SER A 508 -17.67 -17.18 -36.21
N ALA A 509 -17.43 -17.91 -37.31
CA ALA A 509 -17.17 -17.30 -38.62
C ALA A 509 -18.40 -16.58 -39.17
N ASN A 510 -18.20 -15.63 -40.09
CA ASN A 510 -19.32 -15.07 -40.86
C ASN A 510 -19.83 -16.15 -41.82
N ASN A 511 -21.05 -16.64 -41.59
CA ASN A 511 -21.65 -17.70 -42.40
C ASN A 511 -23.17 -17.76 -42.16
N THR A 512 -23.84 -18.61 -42.93
CA THR A 512 -25.19 -19.08 -42.62
C THR A 512 -25.13 -20.27 -41.68
N TYR A 513 -25.85 -20.17 -40.56
CA TYR A 513 -25.96 -21.20 -39.55
C TYR A 513 -27.36 -21.83 -39.56
N THR A 514 -27.41 -23.15 -39.67
CA THR A 514 -28.65 -23.94 -39.73
C THR A 514 -28.96 -24.62 -38.40
N VAL A 515 -30.19 -25.16 -38.27
CA VAL A 515 -30.68 -25.86 -37.07
C VAL A 515 -29.61 -26.81 -36.48
N GLY A 516 -29.40 -26.69 -35.17
CA GLY A 516 -28.45 -27.52 -34.39
C GLY A 516 -27.01 -27.01 -34.37
N GLN A 517 -26.62 -26.06 -35.22
CA GLN A 517 -25.28 -25.45 -35.17
C GLN A 517 -25.18 -24.43 -34.04
N VAL A 518 -23.99 -24.28 -33.48
CA VAL A 518 -23.70 -23.38 -32.34
C VAL A 518 -22.96 -22.13 -32.82
N ILE A 519 -23.41 -20.97 -32.35
CA ILE A 519 -22.81 -19.66 -32.53
C ILE A 519 -22.38 -19.15 -31.14
N THR A 520 -21.11 -18.80 -30.98
CA THR A 520 -20.57 -18.28 -29.71
C THR A 520 -20.52 -16.76 -29.75
N ILE A 521 -21.35 -16.11 -28.93
CA ILE A 521 -21.43 -14.66 -28.78
C ILE A 521 -20.51 -14.21 -27.65
N GLN A 522 -19.82 -13.10 -27.82
CA GLN A 522 -18.81 -12.56 -26.91
C GLN A 522 -19.10 -11.10 -26.56
N ILE A 523 -19.20 -10.79 -25.27
CA ILE A 523 -19.26 -9.42 -24.74
C ILE A 523 -17.93 -9.12 -24.04
N VAL A 524 -17.17 -8.18 -24.58
CA VAL A 524 -15.83 -7.83 -24.11
C VAL A 524 -15.90 -6.60 -23.20
N TYR A 525 -15.42 -6.73 -21.96
CA TYR A 525 -15.37 -5.67 -20.97
C TYR A 525 -14.02 -4.92 -20.96
N SER A 526 -14.02 -3.69 -20.42
CA SER A 526 -12.86 -2.79 -20.31
C SER A 526 -11.75 -3.31 -19.41
N GLU A 527 -12.07 -4.25 -18.52
CA GLU A 527 -11.18 -4.80 -17.51
C GLU A 527 -11.57 -6.22 -17.12
N PRO A 528 -10.74 -6.95 -16.35
CA PRO A 528 -11.07 -8.28 -15.87
C PRO A 528 -12.34 -8.32 -15.02
N ILE A 529 -13.19 -9.32 -15.26
CA ILE A 529 -14.47 -9.52 -14.58
C ILE A 529 -14.58 -10.94 -14.00
N THR A 530 -15.45 -11.07 -13.03
CA THR A 530 -15.94 -12.33 -12.47
C THR A 530 -17.46 -12.39 -12.64
N VAL A 531 -17.96 -13.56 -13.05
CA VAL A 531 -19.39 -13.83 -13.13
C VAL A 531 -19.77 -14.79 -12.00
N ASN A 532 -20.70 -14.38 -11.14
CA ASN A 532 -21.23 -15.24 -10.07
C ASN A 532 -22.68 -15.65 -10.40
N THR A 533 -22.88 -16.95 -10.55
CA THR A 533 -24.15 -17.56 -10.95
C THR A 533 -24.94 -18.19 -9.79
N VAL A 534 -24.51 -18.01 -8.53
CA VAL A 534 -25.14 -18.66 -7.35
C VAL A 534 -26.59 -18.18 -7.14
N GLY A 535 -26.88 -16.90 -7.41
CA GLY A 535 -28.24 -16.34 -7.32
C GLY A 535 -29.08 -16.54 -8.58
N GLY A 536 -28.44 -16.86 -9.71
CA GLY A 536 -29.03 -17.16 -11.00
C GLY A 536 -28.05 -16.86 -12.13
N THR A 537 -28.38 -17.31 -13.35
CA THR A 537 -27.44 -17.30 -14.48
C THR A 537 -27.76 -16.13 -15.42
N PRO A 538 -26.78 -15.27 -15.77
CA PRO A 538 -27.00 -14.22 -16.75
C PRO A 538 -27.46 -14.78 -18.11
N THR A 539 -28.36 -14.08 -18.77
CA THR A 539 -28.90 -14.43 -20.10
C THR A 539 -28.71 -13.27 -21.08
N LEU A 540 -28.62 -13.63 -22.36
CA LEU A 540 -28.64 -12.70 -23.48
C LEU A 540 -29.81 -13.04 -24.40
N THR A 541 -30.62 -12.05 -24.77
CA THR A 541 -31.72 -12.22 -25.73
C THR A 541 -31.30 -11.80 -27.14
N LEU A 542 -31.39 -12.74 -28.09
CA LEU A 542 -31.02 -12.59 -29.50
C LEU A 542 -32.27 -12.49 -30.38
N GLU A 543 -32.22 -11.64 -31.41
CA GLU A 543 -33.29 -11.48 -32.39
C GLU A 543 -33.20 -12.58 -33.44
N THR A 544 -34.11 -13.53 -33.30
CA THR A 544 -34.15 -14.73 -34.13
C THR A 544 -35.49 -14.89 -34.84
N GLY A 545 -36.16 -13.77 -35.12
CA GLY A 545 -37.36 -13.72 -35.95
C GLY A 545 -38.64 -13.59 -35.14
N ALA A 546 -39.64 -14.45 -35.39
CA ALA A 546 -40.93 -14.37 -34.68
C ALA A 546 -40.82 -14.73 -33.18
N THR A 547 -39.81 -15.52 -32.83
CA THR A 547 -39.47 -15.89 -31.45
C THR A 547 -38.00 -15.63 -31.21
N ASP A 548 -37.70 -14.97 -30.09
CA ASP A 548 -36.33 -14.60 -29.70
C ASP A 548 -35.66 -15.70 -28.90
N ALA A 549 -34.40 -15.96 -29.22
CA ALA A 549 -33.59 -16.91 -28.48
C ALA A 549 -33.05 -16.26 -27.20
N VAL A 550 -33.30 -16.88 -26.05
CA VAL A 550 -32.68 -16.51 -24.77
C VAL A 550 -31.59 -17.50 -24.46
N VAL A 551 -30.34 -17.05 -24.40
CA VAL A 551 -29.16 -17.91 -24.21
C VAL A 551 -28.51 -17.62 -22.87
N ASN A 552 -28.07 -18.69 -22.20
CA ASN A 552 -27.41 -18.59 -20.89
C ASN A 552 -25.92 -18.29 -21.05
N TYR A 553 -25.37 -17.58 -20.05
CA TYR A 553 -23.93 -17.44 -19.85
C TYR A 553 -23.25 -18.82 -19.83
N THR A 554 -22.14 -18.92 -20.57
CA THR A 554 -21.34 -20.14 -20.66
C THR A 554 -20.06 -20.03 -19.82
N THR A 555 -19.23 -19.02 -20.08
CA THR A 555 -17.90 -18.88 -19.46
C THR A 555 -17.37 -17.46 -19.60
N VAL A 556 -16.29 -17.15 -18.87
CA VAL A 556 -15.44 -15.98 -19.11
C VAL A 556 -14.16 -16.45 -19.79
N SER A 557 -13.86 -15.91 -20.97
CA SER A 557 -12.60 -16.14 -21.70
C SER A 557 -11.71 -14.90 -21.61
N GLY A 558 -10.38 -15.11 -21.61
CA GLY A 558 -9.40 -14.02 -21.57
C GLY A 558 -9.42 -13.14 -20.30
N GLY A 559 -10.23 -13.45 -19.30
CA GLY A 559 -10.41 -12.68 -18.07
C GLY A 559 -11.43 -11.55 -18.15
N ASN A 560 -11.77 -11.05 -19.33
CA ASN A 560 -12.69 -9.91 -19.52
C ASN A 560 -13.81 -10.14 -20.55
N THR A 561 -13.93 -11.34 -21.13
CA THR A 561 -14.91 -11.62 -22.19
C THR A 561 -15.95 -12.61 -21.71
N VAL A 562 -17.21 -12.18 -21.63
CA VAL A 562 -18.35 -13.03 -21.28
C VAL A 562 -18.86 -13.73 -22.54
N GLU A 563 -18.99 -15.05 -22.50
CA GLU A 563 -19.41 -15.86 -23.65
C GLU A 563 -20.80 -16.48 -23.46
N PHE A 564 -21.59 -16.49 -24.54
CA PHE A 564 -22.89 -17.14 -24.63
C PHE A 564 -22.90 -18.08 -25.84
N ASN A 565 -23.40 -19.31 -25.68
CA ASN A 565 -23.54 -20.25 -26.79
C ASN A 565 -24.99 -20.34 -27.25
N TYR A 566 -25.25 -19.86 -28.46
CA TYR A 566 -26.54 -19.93 -29.12
C TYR A 566 -26.59 -21.13 -30.07
N THR A 567 -27.48 -22.08 -29.82
CA THR A 567 -27.78 -23.17 -30.76
C THR A 567 -28.97 -22.77 -31.63
N VAL A 568 -28.82 -22.83 -32.97
CA VAL A 568 -29.89 -22.48 -33.90
C VAL A 568 -31.08 -23.42 -33.71
N GLY A 569 -32.23 -22.85 -33.33
CA GLY A 569 -33.49 -23.56 -33.14
C GLY A 569 -34.29 -23.68 -34.44
N ALA A 570 -35.20 -24.65 -34.50
CA ALA A 570 -36.18 -24.74 -35.57
C ALA A 570 -37.09 -23.50 -35.57
N GLY A 571 -37.32 -22.91 -36.74
CA GLY A 571 -38.13 -21.69 -36.93
C GLY A 571 -37.43 -20.38 -36.60
N HIS A 572 -36.22 -20.41 -36.02
CA HIS A 572 -35.42 -19.20 -35.81
C HIS A 572 -34.91 -18.66 -37.15
N SER A 573 -35.00 -17.36 -37.41
CA SER A 573 -34.49 -16.76 -38.64
C SER A 573 -33.96 -15.36 -38.38
N SER A 574 -32.78 -15.06 -38.92
CA SER A 574 -32.24 -13.71 -38.95
C SER A 574 -31.35 -13.53 -40.17
N ALA A 575 -31.57 -12.44 -40.92
CA ALA A 575 -30.72 -12.09 -42.05
C ALA A 575 -29.33 -11.60 -41.61
N ASP A 576 -29.24 -11.06 -40.39
CA ASP A 576 -27.98 -10.75 -39.72
C ASP A 576 -28.24 -10.72 -38.20
N LEU A 577 -27.64 -11.66 -37.48
CA LEU A 577 -27.94 -11.92 -36.08
C LEU A 577 -27.50 -10.73 -35.20
N ASP A 578 -28.43 -10.25 -34.38
CA ASP A 578 -28.14 -9.25 -33.36
C ASP A 578 -28.82 -9.63 -32.03
N TYR A 579 -28.50 -8.87 -30.98
CA TYR A 579 -29.31 -8.87 -29.78
C TYR A 579 -30.58 -8.03 -29.99
N LYS A 580 -31.62 -8.33 -29.21
CA LYS A 580 -32.92 -7.65 -29.24
C LYS A 580 -32.88 -6.15 -29.03
N ASP A 581 -32.27 -5.70 -27.96
CA ASP A 581 -32.11 -4.28 -27.68
C ASP A 581 -30.98 -4.07 -26.67
N THR A 582 -30.75 -2.81 -26.28
CA THR A 582 -29.68 -2.45 -25.34
C THR A 582 -29.86 -3.04 -23.94
N SER A 583 -31.02 -3.61 -23.62
CA SER A 583 -31.34 -4.28 -22.36
C SER A 583 -31.36 -5.81 -22.45
N SER A 584 -30.93 -6.38 -23.59
CA SER A 584 -30.91 -7.83 -23.83
C SER A 584 -30.07 -8.64 -22.84
N LEU A 585 -29.06 -8.05 -22.22
CA LEU A 585 -28.25 -8.71 -21.19
C LEU A 585 -28.95 -8.58 -19.83
N GLN A 586 -29.39 -9.70 -19.28
CA GLN A 586 -30.05 -9.78 -17.98
C GLN A 586 -29.24 -10.64 -17.03
N LEU A 587 -29.11 -10.22 -15.78
CA LEU A 587 -28.30 -10.96 -14.80
C LEU A 587 -29.05 -12.08 -14.08
N ASN A 588 -30.39 -12.03 -14.05
CA ASN A 588 -31.25 -13.00 -13.38
C ASN A 588 -30.83 -13.31 -11.93
N SER A 589 -30.54 -12.28 -11.13
CA SER A 589 -30.00 -12.40 -9.76
C SER A 589 -28.55 -12.93 -9.65
N GLY A 590 -27.88 -13.21 -10.78
CA GLY A 590 -26.43 -13.32 -10.85
C GLY A 590 -25.75 -11.95 -10.78
N THR A 591 -24.41 -11.93 -10.82
CA THR A 591 -23.62 -10.69 -10.86
C THR A 591 -22.46 -10.80 -11.84
N ILE A 592 -22.09 -9.66 -12.41
CA ILE A 592 -20.86 -9.46 -13.19
C ILE A 592 -20.15 -8.29 -12.53
N SER A 593 -18.93 -8.50 -12.04
CA SER A 593 -18.17 -7.47 -11.32
C SER A 593 -16.66 -7.65 -11.51
N ASP A 594 -15.87 -6.62 -11.27
CA ASP A 594 -14.41 -6.73 -11.22
C ASP A 594 -13.88 -7.33 -9.90
N GLY A 595 -12.56 -7.26 -9.72
CA GLY A 595 -11.87 -7.70 -8.50
C GLY A 595 -12.10 -6.80 -7.27
N ALA A 596 -12.59 -5.58 -7.45
CA ALA A 596 -12.98 -4.66 -6.37
C ALA A 596 -14.48 -4.77 -6.02
N ASN A 597 -15.21 -5.66 -6.71
CA ASN A 597 -16.66 -5.85 -6.66
C ASN A 597 -17.48 -4.67 -7.22
N ASN A 598 -16.93 -3.86 -8.12
CA ASN A 598 -17.73 -2.89 -8.85
C ASN A 598 -18.65 -3.64 -9.83
N ALA A 599 -19.95 -3.36 -9.77
CA ALA A 599 -20.91 -3.96 -10.69
C ALA A 599 -20.65 -3.47 -12.13
N ALA A 600 -20.51 -4.40 -13.06
CA ALA A 600 -20.30 -4.10 -14.46
C ALA A 600 -21.55 -3.44 -15.09
N VAL A 601 -21.32 -2.58 -16.08
CA VAL A 601 -22.39 -2.05 -16.92
C VAL A 601 -22.99 -3.17 -17.76
N ILE A 602 -24.30 -3.35 -17.67
CA ILE A 602 -25.02 -4.41 -18.41
C ILE A 602 -25.84 -3.87 -19.58
N THR A 603 -26.00 -2.55 -19.70
CA THR A 603 -26.63 -1.93 -20.87
C THR A 603 -25.66 -2.02 -22.05
N LEU A 604 -26.10 -2.69 -23.12
CA LEU A 604 -25.30 -2.80 -24.34
C LEU A 604 -25.19 -1.41 -24.99
N PRO A 605 -23.99 -0.99 -25.44
CA PRO A 605 -23.74 0.41 -25.81
C PRO A 605 -24.37 0.85 -27.13
N TYR A 606 -24.78 -0.08 -27.99
CA TYR A 606 -25.32 0.21 -29.31
C TYR A 606 -26.74 -0.35 -29.46
N ALA A 607 -27.61 0.38 -30.16
CA ALA A 607 -28.86 -0.22 -30.65
C ALA A 607 -28.53 -1.25 -31.75
N PRO A 608 -29.41 -2.23 -32.00
CA PRO A 608 -29.20 -3.19 -33.10
C PRO A 608 -28.95 -2.49 -34.44
N GLY A 609 -27.94 -2.96 -35.17
CA GLY A 609 -27.46 -2.37 -36.42
C GLY A 609 -26.69 -1.03 -36.29
N ALA A 610 -26.39 -0.54 -35.08
CA ALA A 610 -25.68 0.72 -34.86
C ALA A 610 -24.19 0.54 -34.52
N GLY A 611 -23.39 1.57 -34.82
CA GLY A 611 -21.95 1.63 -34.53
C GLY A 611 -21.09 1.45 -35.79
N VAL A 612 -19.82 1.05 -35.59
CA VAL A 612 -18.86 0.78 -36.67
C VAL A 612 -18.17 -0.56 -36.44
N VAL A 613 -17.65 -1.20 -37.49
CA VAL A 613 -16.95 -2.50 -37.37
C VAL A 613 -15.82 -2.42 -36.34
N GLY A 614 -15.83 -3.33 -35.37
CA GLY A 614 -14.92 -3.38 -34.22
C GLY A 614 -15.40 -2.59 -32.99
N ASN A 615 -16.48 -1.82 -33.12
CA ASN A 615 -17.07 -1.00 -32.06
C ASN A 615 -18.55 -0.68 -32.39
N GLY A 616 -19.37 -1.72 -32.52
CA GLY A 616 -20.79 -1.64 -32.86
C GLY A 616 -21.60 -2.78 -32.26
N SER A 617 -22.86 -2.91 -32.67
CA SER A 617 -23.70 -4.06 -32.34
C SER A 617 -23.18 -5.35 -32.99
N LEU A 618 -23.78 -6.50 -32.65
CA LEU A 618 -23.29 -7.79 -33.17
C LEU A 618 -23.39 -7.85 -34.70
N SER A 619 -24.51 -7.43 -35.28
CA SER A 619 -24.72 -7.39 -36.74
C SER A 619 -23.81 -6.39 -37.48
N VAL A 620 -23.28 -5.39 -36.78
CA VAL A 620 -22.27 -4.49 -37.36
C VAL A 620 -20.89 -5.16 -37.37
N ASN A 621 -20.56 -5.91 -36.32
CA ASN A 621 -19.24 -6.52 -36.17
C ASN A 621 -19.10 -7.85 -36.91
N LYS A 622 -20.21 -8.54 -37.15
CA LYS A 622 -20.28 -9.89 -37.72
C LYS A 622 -21.42 -9.95 -38.71
N ASN A 623 -21.26 -10.75 -39.75
CA ASN A 623 -22.31 -11.06 -40.73
C ASN A 623 -22.72 -12.51 -40.53
N ILE A 624 -23.69 -12.75 -39.65
CA ILE A 624 -24.13 -14.08 -39.22
C ILE A 624 -25.58 -14.25 -39.62
N VAL A 625 -25.83 -15.11 -40.61
CA VAL A 625 -27.19 -15.44 -41.04
C VAL A 625 -27.68 -16.64 -40.24
N VAL A 626 -28.89 -16.58 -39.70
CA VAL A 626 -29.55 -17.69 -39.01
C VAL A 626 -30.68 -18.20 -39.88
N ASP A 627 -30.61 -19.49 -40.25
CA ASP A 627 -31.63 -20.18 -41.03
C ASP A 627 -32.11 -21.45 -40.29
N GLY A 628 -33.13 -21.27 -39.47
CA GLY A 628 -33.81 -22.32 -38.73
C GLY A 628 -34.89 -23.04 -39.55
N THR A 629 -34.92 -22.91 -40.88
CA THR A 629 -35.86 -23.68 -41.69
C THR A 629 -35.57 -25.17 -41.58
N THR A 630 -36.55 -25.95 -41.12
CA THR A 630 -36.46 -27.41 -41.06
C THR A 630 -36.95 -28.01 -42.37
N VAL A 631 -36.13 -28.83 -43.03
CA VAL A 631 -36.62 -29.72 -44.09
C VAL A 631 -37.39 -30.85 -43.41
N THR A 632 -38.72 -30.89 -43.57
CA THR A 632 -39.50 -32.07 -43.20
C THR A 632 -39.26 -33.15 -44.24
N SER A 633 -38.25 -33.97 -44.01
CA SER A 633 -37.85 -35.07 -44.88
C SER A 633 -38.78 -36.27 -44.73
N LYS A 634 -40.00 -36.20 -45.26
CA LYS A 634 -40.76 -37.44 -45.42
C LYS A 634 -40.06 -38.27 -46.50
N LEU A 635 -39.80 -39.55 -46.24
CA LEU A 635 -39.15 -40.41 -47.24
C LEU A 635 -40.10 -40.63 -48.43
N PRO A 636 -39.69 -40.33 -49.67
CA PRO A 636 -40.54 -40.56 -50.83
C PRO A 636 -40.75 -42.05 -51.06
N ASP A 637 -41.96 -42.48 -51.42
CA ASP A 637 -42.29 -43.87 -51.73
C ASP A 637 -41.43 -44.47 -52.86
N THR A 638 -41.23 -45.79 -52.91
CA THR A 638 -40.40 -46.45 -53.95
C THR A 638 -41.02 -46.38 -55.35
N GLY A 639 -42.31 -46.06 -55.44
CA GLY A 639 -43.10 -46.05 -56.67
C GLY A 639 -43.54 -47.44 -57.13
N GLN A 640 -43.23 -48.50 -56.38
CA GLN A 640 -43.69 -49.84 -56.70
C GLN A 640 -45.21 -49.91 -56.52
N THR A 641 -45.95 -50.08 -57.60
CA THR A 641 -47.43 -50.12 -57.60
C THR A 641 -48.01 -51.50 -57.88
N VAL A 642 -47.13 -52.49 -58.08
CA VAL A 642 -47.49 -53.84 -58.50
C VAL A 642 -46.88 -54.87 -57.55
N CYS A 643 -47.69 -55.83 -57.11
CA CYS A 643 -47.23 -56.98 -56.36
C CYS A 643 -46.81 -58.12 -57.27
N TYR A 644 -45.89 -58.94 -56.76
CA TYR A 644 -45.41 -60.13 -57.45
C TYR A 644 -45.55 -61.34 -56.55
N TRP A 645 -45.97 -62.47 -57.12
CA TRP A 645 -46.16 -63.70 -56.38
C TRP A 645 -44.84 -64.18 -55.76
N ASP A 646 -44.93 -64.67 -54.53
CA ASP A 646 -43.81 -65.03 -53.65
C ASP A 646 -43.13 -66.35 -54.00
N ASN A 647 -43.73 -67.13 -54.90
CA ASN A 647 -43.31 -68.46 -55.28
C ASN A 647 -43.54 -68.70 -56.77
N VAL A 648 -42.52 -69.25 -57.42
CA VAL A 648 -42.55 -69.95 -58.71
C VAL A 648 -42.61 -69.07 -59.97
N GLY A 649 -41.43 -68.81 -60.57
CA GLY A 649 -41.11 -68.98 -62.01
C GLY A 649 -42.01 -68.35 -63.08
N THR A 650 -43.03 -67.58 -62.72
CA THR A 650 -44.02 -67.00 -63.62
C THR A 650 -43.99 -65.49 -63.44
N TRP A 651 -43.73 -64.80 -64.56
CA TRP A 651 -43.48 -63.36 -64.64
C TRP A 651 -44.76 -62.52 -64.58
N THR A 652 -45.82 -62.99 -63.94
CA THR A 652 -47.12 -62.30 -63.96
C THR A 652 -47.27 -61.39 -62.74
N PRO A 653 -47.27 -60.05 -62.93
CA PRO A 653 -47.88 -59.11 -62.00
C PRO A 653 -49.20 -59.63 -61.45
N ASP A 654 -49.46 -59.39 -60.17
CA ASP A 654 -50.81 -59.51 -59.65
C ASP A 654 -51.59 -58.22 -59.97
N PRO A 655 -52.55 -58.24 -60.91
CA PRO A 655 -53.29 -57.05 -61.31
C PRO A 655 -54.31 -56.60 -60.26
N THR A 656 -54.53 -57.39 -59.20
CA THR A 656 -55.48 -57.06 -58.12
C THR A 656 -54.81 -56.40 -56.92
N CYS A 657 -53.48 -56.33 -56.90
CA CYS A 657 -52.73 -55.58 -55.90
C CYS A 657 -52.77 -54.08 -56.20
N SER A 658 -53.22 -53.29 -55.22
CA SER A 658 -53.11 -51.83 -55.26
C SER A 658 -52.90 -51.28 -53.85
N ALA A 659 -52.48 -50.03 -53.78
CA ALA A 659 -52.36 -49.27 -52.54
C ALA A 659 -53.55 -49.49 -51.59
N GLY A 660 -53.27 -49.94 -50.36
CA GLY A 660 -54.30 -50.12 -49.32
C GLY A 660 -55.22 -51.34 -49.51
N THR A 661 -54.97 -52.24 -50.47
CA THR A 661 -55.74 -53.50 -50.60
C THR A 661 -55.28 -54.61 -49.66
N TYR A 662 -54.17 -54.41 -48.96
CA TYR A 662 -53.76 -55.33 -47.91
C TYR A 662 -54.67 -55.18 -46.69
N LEU A 663 -55.20 -56.31 -46.22
CA LEU A 663 -55.99 -56.39 -44.99
C LEU A 663 -55.42 -57.53 -44.12
N PRO A 664 -54.99 -57.26 -42.88
CA PRO A 664 -54.56 -58.29 -41.95
C PRO A 664 -55.59 -59.42 -41.84
N GLY A 665 -55.16 -60.67 -42.08
CA GLY A 665 -56.03 -61.85 -42.08
C GLY A 665 -56.69 -62.22 -43.42
N ASN A 666 -56.38 -61.51 -44.51
CA ASN A 666 -56.82 -61.88 -45.86
C ASN A 666 -56.12 -63.16 -46.34
N ALA A 667 -56.91 -64.18 -46.75
CA ALA A 667 -56.36 -65.44 -47.25
C ALA A 667 -55.62 -65.31 -48.61
N THR A 668 -55.96 -64.29 -49.40
CA THR A 668 -55.34 -63.97 -50.69
C THR A 668 -54.01 -63.25 -50.51
N TYR A 669 -53.91 -62.34 -49.54
CA TYR A 669 -52.69 -61.63 -49.18
C TYR A 669 -52.43 -61.79 -47.67
N PRO A 670 -51.79 -62.88 -47.23
CA PRO A 670 -51.53 -63.10 -45.82
C PRO A 670 -50.43 -62.18 -45.25
N TYR A 671 -49.78 -61.36 -46.09
CA TYR A 671 -48.75 -60.39 -45.73
C TYR A 671 -48.67 -59.26 -46.77
N GLY A 672 -48.28 -58.05 -46.37
CA GLY A 672 -48.11 -56.91 -47.27
C GLY A 672 -46.79 -56.95 -48.03
N GLN A 673 -46.75 -56.35 -49.22
CA GLN A 673 -45.55 -56.06 -50.04
C GLN A 673 -45.45 -54.55 -50.20
N ASP A 674 -44.35 -54.02 -50.73
CA ASP A 674 -44.17 -52.58 -50.95
C ASP A 674 -45.38 -51.92 -51.66
N ALA A 675 -45.85 -52.51 -52.77
CA ALA A 675 -47.02 -52.01 -53.50
C ALA A 675 -48.35 -51.95 -52.74
N HIS A 676 -48.46 -52.64 -51.61
CA HIS A 676 -49.65 -52.57 -50.76
C HIS A 676 -49.65 -51.34 -49.85
N TYR A 677 -48.48 -50.79 -49.57
CA TYR A 677 -48.30 -49.62 -48.72
C TYR A 677 -48.15 -48.40 -49.62
N SER A 678 -48.88 -47.34 -49.31
CA SER A 678 -48.69 -46.05 -49.97
C SER A 678 -48.29 -45.05 -48.91
N ASP A 679 -47.01 -44.73 -48.90
CA ASP A 679 -46.49 -43.75 -47.96
C ASP A 679 -46.65 -42.34 -48.56
N THR A 680 -46.86 -41.35 -47.67
CA THR A 680 -46.78 -39.95 -48.06
C THR A 680 -45.40 -39.42 -47.71
N PRO A 681 -44.70 -38.79 -48.66
CA PRO A 681 -45.18 -38.32 -49.96
C PRO A 681 -45.09 -39.41 -51.03
N ALA A 682 -45.85 -39.20 -52.12
CA ALA A 682 -45.85 -40.09 -53.27
C ALA A 682 -44.44 -40.28 -53.84
N ALA A 683 -44.30 -41.26 -54.74
CA ALA A 683 -43.07 -41.52 -55.44
C ALA A 683 -42.43 -40.22 -55.95
N PHE A 684 -41.11 -40.20 -55.86
CA PHE A 684 -40.27 -39.06 -56.16
C PHE A 684 -40.67 -38.36 -57.46
N SER A 685 -41.04 -37.07 -57.38
CA SER A 685 -41.48 -36.29 -58.53
C SER A 685 -40.67 -35.01 -58.66
N LEU A 686 -40.20 -34.79 -59.89
CA LEU A 686 -39.35 -33.67 -60.24
C LEU A 686 -40.17 -32.71 -61.10
N ALA A 687 -40.21 -31.44 -60.72
CA ALA A 687 -40.92 -30.40 -61.45
C ALA A 687 -39.93 -29.35 -61.95
N PRO A 688 -39.92 -29.02 -63.27
CA PRO A 688 -39.21 -27.85 -63.77
C PRO A 688 -39.65 -26.60 -63.01
N SER A 689 -38.68 -25.84 -62.52
CA SER A 689 -38.90 -24.55 -61.85
C SER A 689 -38.07 -23.46 -62.52
N ASN A 690 -38.42 -22.19 -62.26
CA ASN A 690 -37.69 -21.02 -62.76
C ASN A 690 -37.44 -21.02 -64.28
N GLY A 691 -38.48 -21.22 -65.10
CA GLY A 691 -38.32 -21.19 -66.55
C GLY A 691 -37.44 -22.34 -67.10
N ASN A 692 -37.42 -23.48 -66.40
CA ASN A 692 -36.68 -24.71 -66.76
C ASN A 692 -35.16 -24.62 -66.53
N THR A 693 -34.68 -23.69 -65.70
CA THR A 693 -33.25 -23.63 -65.30
C THR A 693 -32.96 -24.41 -64.02
N THR A 694 -33.98 -24.75 -63.23
CA THR A 694 -33.88 -25.58 -62.03
C THR A 694 -34.94 -26.68 -62.02
N VAL A 695 -34.73 -27.71 -61.22
CA VAL A 695 -35.67 -28.80 -60.98
C VAL A 695 -35.91 -28.89 -59.47
N THR A 696 -37.14 -28.71 -59.04
CA THR A 696 -37.50 -28.85 -57.63
C THR A 696 -38.10 -30.23 -57.38
N GLU A 697 -37.66 -30.85 -56.29
CA GLU A 697 -38.16 -32.13 -55.82
C GLU A 697 -39.30 -31.92 -54.84
N ALA A 698 -40.47 -32.46 -55.16
CA ALA A 698 -41.71 -32.12 -54.46
C ALA A 698 -41.77 -32.63 -53.01
N THR A 699 -41.00 -33.67 -52.66
CA THR A 699 -41.00 -34.30 -51.34
C THR A 699 -40.11 -33.57 -50.33
N SER A 700 -38.88 -33.27 -50.73
CA SER A 700 -37.83 -32.69 -49.91
C SER A 700 -37.76 -31.18 -50.04
N GLY A 701 -38.39 -30.60 -51.08
CA GLY A 701 -38.27 -29.18 -51.42
C GLY A 701 -36.89 -28.80 -51.95
N LEU A 702 -35.96 -29.76 -52.09
CA LEU A 702 -34.63 -29.52 -52.63
C LEU A 702 -34.74 -29.11 -54.09
N THR A 703 -34.01 -28.07 -54.44
CA THR A 703 -33.96 -27.56 -55.81
C THR A 703 -32.60 -27.85 -56.39
N TYR A 704 -32.58 -28.50 -57.54
CA TYR A 704 -31.36 -28.90 -58.24
C TYR A 704 -31.19 -28.09 -59.52
N GLU A 705 -29.96 -27.99 -60.01
CA GLU A 705 -29.69 -27.34 -61.30
C GLU A 705 -30.31 -28.17 -62.45
N ASN A 706 -30.92 -27.52 -63.44
CA ASN A 706 -31.45 -28.21 -64.62
C ASN A 706 -30.49 -28.04 -65.80
N GLY A 707 -29.66 -29.06 -66.08
CA GLY A 707 -28.71 -29.01 -67.20
C GLY A 707 -27.60 -30.08 -67.14
N ALA A 708 -26.65 -29.99 -68.07
CA ALA A 708 -25.52 -30.93 -68.18
C ALA A 708 -24.44 -30.77 -67.08
N GLY A 709 -24.62 -29.83 -66.14
CA GLY A 709 -23.66 -29.44 -65.10
C GLY A 709 -22.33 -28.96 -65.70
N THR A 710 -21.21 -29.36 -65.10
CA THR A 710 -19.87 -29.04 -65.62
C THR A 710 -19.67 -29.56 -67.05
N SER A 711 -19.08 -28.74 -67.92
CA SER A 711 -18.72 -29.14 -69.29
C SER A 711 -17.55 -30.13 -69.24
N GLY A 712 -17.89 -31.42 -69.25
CA GLY A 712 -16.91 -32.49 -69.16
C GLY A 712 -16.59 -32.89 -67.73
N VAL A 713 -15.49 -33.60 -67.60
CA VAL A 713 -15.08 -34.33 -66.40
C VAL A 713 -14.20 -33.45 -65.50
N VAL A 714 -14.50 -33.36 -64.21
CA VAL A 714 -13.80 -32.51 -63.22
C VAL A 714 -13.37 -33.29 -61.97
N ASP A 715 -12.38 -32.77 -61.23
CA ASP A 715 -12.02 -33.27 -59.89
C ASP A 715 -12.97 -32.75 -58.79
N ALA A 716 -12.89 -33.31 -57.58
CA ALA A 716 -13.79 -32.97 -56.48
C ALA A 716 -13.69 -31.51 -56.01
N PRO A 717 -12.50 -30.90 -55.83
CA PRO A 717 -12.39 -29.47 -55.50
C PRO A 717 -12.98 -28.54 -56.56
N THR A 718 -12.78 -28.87 -57.85
CA THR A 718 -13.38 -28.10 -58.96
C THR A 718 -14.89 -28.25 -58.98
N ALA A 719 -15.42 -29.44 -58.70
CA ALA A 719 -16.87 -29.66 -58.58
C ALA A 719 -17.50 -28.88 -57.42
N ALA A 720 -16.85 -28.85 -56.26
CA ALA A 720 -17.30 -28.06 -55.11
C ALA A 720 -17.29 -26.56 -55.40
N THR A 721 -16.23 -26.08 -56.06
CA THR A 721 -16.09 -24.67 -56.48
C THR A 721 -17.12 -24.30 -57.54
N TYR A 722 -17.41 -25.20 -58.49
CA TYR A 722 -18.47 -24.99 -59.48
C TYR A 722 -19.82 -24.79 -58.79
N CYS A 723 -20.19 -25.67 -57.86
CA CYS A 723 -21.47 -25.54 -57.17
C CYS A 723 -21.56 -24.27 -56.31
N SER A 724 -20.54 -23.95 -55.51
CA SER A 724 -20.58 -22.73 -54.70
C SER A 724 -20.58 -21.45 -55.55
N GLY A 725 -20.08 -21.52 -56.79
CA GLY A 725 -20.02 -20.40 -57.73
C GLY A 725 -21.30 -20.11 -58.54
N LEU A 726 -22.33 -20.97 -58.49
CA LEU A 726 -23.58 -20.79 -59.25
C LEU A 726 -24.55 -19.73 -58.68
N GLY A 727 -24.20 -19.07 -57.56
CA GLY A 727 -25.13 -18.26 -56.78
C GLY A 727 -25.59 -16.93 -57.39
N THR A 728 -26.85 -16.56 -57.08
CA THR A 728 -27.35 -15.18 -56.92
C THR A 728 -27.67 -14.97 -55.44
N ALA A 729 -27.95 -13.73 -54.98
CA ALA A 729 -28.19 -13.40 -53.57
C ALA A 729 -29.33 -14.20 -52.87
N ALA A 730 -30.13 -14.98 -53.60
CA ALA A 730 -31.28 -15.70 -53.08
C ALA A 730 -31.12 -17.24 -52.95
N LEU A 731 -30.04 -17.85 -53.48
CA LEU A 731 -29.86 -19.31 -53.45
C LEU A 731 -28.40 -19.70 -53.17
N THR A 732 -28.19 -20.56 -52.17
CA THR A 732 -26.89 -21.15 -51.84
C THR A 732 -26.77 -22.55 -52.45
N TRP A 733 -25.81 -22.72 -53.37
CA TRP A 733 -25.62 -23.95 -54.12
C TRP A 733 -24.47 -24.78 -53.54
N ARG A 734 -24.65 -26.09 -53.50
CA ARG A 734 -23.67 -27.07 -52.99
C ARG A 734 -23.72 -28.37 -53.77
N LEU A 735 -22.72 -29.23 -53.56
CA LEU A 735 -22.79 -30.62 -53.99
C LEU A 735 -23.90 -31.35 -53.19
N PRO A 736 -24.64 -32.30 -53.80
CA PRO A 736 -25.61 -33.12 -53.11
C PRO A 736 -24.92 -34.19 -52.26
N THR A 737 -25.56 -34.63 -51.19
CA THR A 737 -25.13 -35.81 -50.45
C THR A 737 -25.50 -37.08 -51.22
N THR A 738 -24.87 -38.21 -50.89
CA THR A 738 -25.24 -39.54 -51.41
C THR A 738 -26.68 -39.88 -51.07
N ARG A 739 -27.13 -39.51 -49.86
CA ARG A 739 -28.51 -39.65 -49.43
C ARG A 739 -29.47 -38.82 -50.29
N GLU A 740 -29.06 -37.63 -50.72
CA GLU A 740 -29.86 -36.84 -51.63
C GLU A 740 -29.94 -37.48 -53.01
N LEU A 741 -28.83 -37.96 -53.57
CA LEU A 741 -28.79 -38.57 -54.90
C LEU A 741 -29.53 -39.92 -54.97
N ILE A 742 -29.42 -40.77 -53.95
CA ILE A 742 -30.07 -42.08 -53.94
C ILE A 742 -31.60 -41.98 -53.91
N MET A 743 -32.16 -40.88 -53.38
CA MET A 743 -33.60 -40.62 -53.44
C MET A 743 -34.12 -40.37 -54.86
N HIS A 744 -33.26 -39.94 -55.80
CA HIS A 744 -33.61 -39.79 -57.23
C HIS A 744 -33.65 -41.11 -57.99
N TYR A 745 -33.22 -42.21 -57.37
CA TYR A 745 -33.18 -43.52 -58.01
C TYR A 745 -34.60 -44.07 -58.22
N ASP A 746 -34.92 -44.42 -59.47
CA ASP A 746 -36.20 -45.03 -59.83
C ASP A 746 -36.07 -46.55 -59.79
N LEU A 747 -36.65 -47.15 -58.76
CA LEU A 747 -36.59 -48.59 -58.49
C LEU A 747 -37.43 -49.43 -59.46
N ASN A 748 -38.23 -48.79 -60.32
CA ASN A 748 -39.09 -49.45 -61.31
C ASN A 748 -38.54 -49.36 -62.74
N ALA A 749 -37.50 -48.55 -62.99
CA ALA A 749 -36.85 -48.43 -64.30
C ALA A 749 -35.70 -49.44 -64.49
N SER A 750 -35.39 -49.78 -65.74
CA SER A 750 -34.26 -50.66 -66.09
C SER A 750 -33.28 -49.95 -67.04
N ASN A 751 -32.03 -49.79 -66.58
CA ASN A 751 -30.85 -49.33 -67.32
C ASN A 751 -31.05 -48.11 -68.27
N PRO A 752 -30.99 -46.85 -67.79
CA PRO A 752 -30.67 -46.43 -66.42
C PRO A 752 -31.89 -46.44 -65.49
N ALA A 753 -31.68 -46.75 -64.21
CA ALA A 753 -32.71 -46.72 -63.18
C ALA A 753 -32.90 -45.29 -62.61
N LEU A 754 -33.17 -44.35 -63.51
CA LEU A 754 -33.42 -42.94 -63.20
C LEU A 754 -34.80 -42.54 -63.68
N ASN A 755 -35.42 -41.61 -62.94
CA ASN A 755 -36.62 -40.96 -63.42
C ASN A 755 -36.25 -40.02 -64.60
N THR A 756 -36.49 -40.48 -65.83
CA THR A 756 -36.18 -39.76 -67.08
C THR A 756 -37.23 -38.72 -67.46
N SER A 757 -38.30 -38.56 -66.66
CA SER A 757 -39.41 -37.63 -66.96
C SER A 757 -38.99 -36.15 -66.91
N VAL A 758 -37.84 -35.85 -66.30
CA VAL A 758 -37.21 -34.52 -66.34
C VAL A 758 -35.77 -34.61 -66.84
N ASN A 759 -35.32 -33.59 -67.57
CA ASN A 759 -33.98 -33.51 -68.16
C ASN A 759 -32.83 -33.38 -67.14
N PHE A 760 -33.07 -33.63 -65.86
CA PHE A 760 -32.10 -33.47 -64.77
C PHE A 760 -30.80 -34.30 -64.98
N PHE A 761 -30.92 -35.48 -65.59
CA PHE A 761 -29.79 -36.35 -65.96
C PHE A 761 -29.56 -36.46 -67.47
N ASN A 762 -30.07 -35.51 -68.27
CA ASN A 762 -29.95 -35.59 -69.73
C ASN A 762 -28.47 -35.58 -70.16
N GLY A 763 -28.06 -36.56 -70.97
CA GLY A 763 -26.68 -36.77 -71.41
C GLY A 763 -25.83 -37.73 -70.55
N ALA A 764 -26.37 -38.31 -69.48
CA ALA A 764 -25.68 -39.35 -68.71
C ALA A 764 -25.66 -40.68 -69.48
N GLY A 765 -24.46 -41.13 -69.91
CA GLY A 765 -24.26 -42.48 -70.47
C GLY A 765 -24.16 -43.55 -69.38
N ALA A 766 -24.11 -44.83 -69.78
CA ALA A 766 -24.06 -46.05 -68.94
C ALA A 766 -22.90 -46.13 -67.90
N SER A 767 -22.11 -45.07 -67.72
CA SER A 767 -20.93 -45.03 -66.84
C SER A 767 -20.75 -43.69 -66.10
N THR A 768 -21.80 -42.88 -65.97
CA THR A 768 -21.72 -41.54 -65.36
C THR A 768 -21.68 -41.63 -63.84
N PHE A 769 -20.71 -40.96 -63.20
CA PHE A 769 -20.73 -40.71 -61.75
C PHE A 769 -20.77 -39.21 -61.44
N ILE A 770 -21.44 -38.89 -60.33
CA ILE A 770 -21.61 -37.55 -59.80
C ILE A 770 -20.86 -37.41 -58.48
N TRP A 771 -20.16 -36.28 -58.31
CA TRP A 771 -19.52 -35.93 -57.04
C TRP A 771 -20.54 -35.63 -55.95
N THR A 772 -20.28 -36.14 -54.74
CA THR A 772 -21.13 -35.93 -53.57
C THR A 772 -20.41 -35.10 -52.50
N ALA A 773 -21.19 -34.48 -51.60
CA ALA A 773 -20.69 -33.67 -50.49
C ALA A 773 -20.27 -34.49 -49.26
N ASP A 774 -20.48 -35.82 -49.28
CA ASP A 774 -20.16 -36.67 -48.14
C ASP A 774 -18.63 -36.82 -48.03
N ALA A 775 -18.08 -36.39 -46.89
CA ALA A 775 -16.65 -36.45 -46.63
C ALA A 775 -16.29 -37.79 -45.99
N SER A 776 -15.59 -38.65 -46.72
CA SER A 776 -15.16 -39.98 -46.25
C SER A 776 -14.04 -39.95 -45.21
N GLY A 777 -13.54 -38.78 -44.82
CA GLY A 777 -12.30 -38.67 -44.04
C GLY A 777 -11.05 -39.22 -44.76
N LEU A 778 -11.18 -39.66 -46.02
CA LEU A 778 -10.08 -40.09 -46.87
C LEU A 778 -9.70 -38.98 -47.84
N VAL A 779 -8.44 -39.00 -48.29
CA VAL A 779 -7.89 -38.05 -49.26
C VAL A 779 -8.47 -38.43 -50.64
N GLY A 780 -9.70 -38.01 -50.92
CA GLY A 780 -10.50 -38.36 -52.12
C GLY A 780 -11.99 -38.14 -51.90
N GLY A 781 -12.68 -37.53 -52.89
CA GLY A 781 -14.13 -37.29 -52.82
C GLY A 781 -14.96 -38.56 -53.04
N GLU A 782 -16.19 -38.56 -52.54
CA GLU A 782 -17.16 -39.65 -52.74
C GLU A 782 -17.98 -39.43 -54.01
N GLN A 783 -18.21 -40.49 -54.79
CA GLN A 783 -18.97 -40.43 -56.04
C GLN A 783 -20.11 -41.44 -56.10
N PHE A 784 -21.21 -41.05 -56.73
CA PHE A 784 -22.41 -41.85 -56.89
C PHE A 784 -22.64 -42.22 -58.36
N ASN A 785 -22.71 -43.52 -58.66
CA ASN A 785 -23.03 -44.03 -59.99
C ASN A 785 -24.55 -44.03 -60.21
N ILE A 786 -24.99 -43.30 -61.24
CA ILE A 786 -26.40 -43.11 -61.56
C ILE A 786 -26.92 -44.00 -62.71
N ALA A 787 -26.06 -44.81 -63.34
CA ALA A 787 -26.35 -45.43 -64.63
C ALA A 787 -26.51 -46.96 -64.62
N ASN A 788 -26.11 -47.64 -63.53
CA ASN A 788 -26.26 -49.09 -63.39
C ASN A 788 -27.60 -49.48 -62.74
N ASN A 789 -28.07 -50.72 -62.97
CA ASN A 789 -29.21 -51.32 -62.26
C ASN A 789 -29.00 -51.46 -60.73
N TYR A 790 -27.77 -51.19 -60.26
CA TYR A 790 -27.42 -51.10 -58.86
C TYR A 790 -26.57 -49.84 -58.69
N PRO A 791 -27.05 -48.82 -57.96
CA PRO A 791 -26.24 -47.65 -57.68
C PRO A 791 -25.01 -48.10 -56.88
N ARG A 792 -23.87 -47.53 -57.22
CA ARG A 792 -22.59 -47.82 -56.56
C ARG A 792 -22.03 -46.54 -56.02
N ILE A 793 -21.64 -46.60 -54.75
CA ILE A 793 -20.84 -45.56 -54.13
C ILE A 793 -19.40 -46.06 -54.17
N GLN A 794 -18.52 -45.27 -54.73
CA GLN A 794 -17.11 -45.63 -54.88
C GLN A 794 -16.26 -44.55 -54.25
N ASP A 795 -15.24 -44.95 -53.49
CA ASP A 795 -14.20 -44.03 -53.03
C ASP A 795 -13.14 -43.92 -54.14
N ASP A 796 -12.86 -42.71 -54.64
CA ASP A 796 -11.89 -42.47 -55.72
C ASP A 796 -10.70 -41.63 -55.19
N PRO A 797 -9.46 -42.15 -55.21
CA PRO A 797 -8.28 -41.40 -54.76
C PRO A 797 -7.89 -40.32 -55.78
N ILE A 798 -8.42 -39.10 -55.61
CA ILE A 798 -8.07 -37.75 -56.15
C ILE A 798 -7.62 -37.57 -57.63
N ALA A 799 -7.16 -38.56 -58.38
CA ALA A 799 -6.32 -38.32 -59.57
C ALA A 799 -6.78 -38.98 -60.88
N SER A 800 -8.00 -39.51 -60.98
CA SER A 800 -8.51 -40.00 -62.27
C SER A 800 -9.65 -39.14 -62.81
N ALA A 801 -9.36 -38.40 -63.88
CA ALA A 801 -10.38 -37.67 -64.64
C ALA A 801 -11.49 -38.66 -65.08
N GLY A 802 -12.70 -38.56 -64.52
CA GLY A 802 -13.88 -39.19 -65.12
C GLY A 802 -15.30 -38.66 -64.78
N ARG A 803 -15.53 -37.65 -63.90
CA ARG A 803 -16.85 -37.42 -63.25
C ARG A 803 -17.45 -36.02 -63.44
N GLN A 804 -18.77 -35.87 -63.27
CA GLN A 804 -19.50 -34.61 -63.42
C GLN A 804 -19.91 -34.03 -62.06
N ALA A 805 -20.06 -32.70 -61.98
CA ALA A 805 -20.74 -32.05 -60.85
C ALA A 805 -22.23 -31.85 -61.16
N ARG A 806 -23.07 -32.04 -60.14
CA ARG A 806 -24.47 -31.59 -60.11
C ARG A 806 -24.70 -30.85 -58.82
N CYS A 807 -25.43 -29.74 -58.86
CA CYS A 807 -25.59 -28.87 -57.70
C CYS A 807 -27.04 -28.87 -57.18
N VAL A 808 -27.17 -28.78 -55.87
CA VAL A 808 -28.44 -28.66 -55.15
C VAL A 808 -28.41 -27.41 -54.28
N THR A 809 -29.56 -26.80 -54.08
CA THR A 809 -29.79 -25.68 -53.16
C THR A 809 -30.88 -26.06 -52.17
N GLY A 810 -30.73 -25.54 -50.94
CA GLY A 810 -31.49 -25.93 -49.77
C GLY A 810 -30.65 -26.72 -48.75
N PRO A 811 -31.15 -26.89 -47.51
CA PRO A 811 -30.45 -27.57 -46.44
C PRO A 811 -30.08 -29.01 -46.84
N ALA A 812 -28.95 -29.53 -46.37
CA ALA A 812 -28.65 -30.94 -46.56
C ALA A 812 -29.77 -31.80 -45.99
N TYR A 813 -30.20 -32.83 -46.73
CA TYR A 813 -31.15 -33.81 -46.22
C TYR A 813 -30.56 -34.40 -44.93
N PRO A 814 -31.25 -34.24 -43.79
CA PRO A 814 -30.63 -34.49 -42.50
C PRO A 814 -30.22 -35.96 -42.31
N ALA A 815 -29.20 -36.17 -41.48
CA ALA A 815 -28.87 -37.48 -40.96
C ALA A 815 -30.06 -38.03 -40.13
N PRO A 816 -30.15 -39.35 -39.92
CA PRO A 816 -31.19 -39.92 -39.07
C PRO A 816 -31.06 -39.37 -37.65
N SER A 817 -32.17 -39.10 -37.00
CA SER A 817 -32.21 -38.56 -35.64
C SER A 817 -32.93 -39.53 -34.74
N TYR A 818 -32.16 -40.42 -34.13
CA TYR A 818 -32.70 -41.52 -33.34
C TYR A 818 -33.06 -41.10 -31.92
N THR A 819 -34.19 -41.61 -31.45
CA THR A 819 -34.55 -41.66 -30.03
C THR A 819 -34.89 -43.12 -29.71
N THR A 820 -34.07 -43.76 -28.86
CA THR A 820 -34.44 -45.08 -28.31
C THR A 820 -35.66 -44.90 -27.41
N GLN A 821 -36.68 -45.74 -27.62
CA GLN A 821 -37.90 -45.76 -26.85
C GLN A 821 -38.11 -47.13 -26.20
N ASN A 822 -38.54 -47.10 -24.93
CA ASN A 822 -38.72 -48.30 -24.12
C ASN A 822 -40.20 -48.47 -23.79
N SER A 823 -40.78 -49.60 -24.20
CA SER A 823 -42.14 -50.01 -23.81
C SER A 823 -42.05 -51.34 -23.06
N GLY A 824 -41.80 -51.29 -21.76
CA GLY A 824 -41.58 -52.49 -20.95
C GLY A 824 -40.24 -53.16 -21.27
N ALA A 825 -40.28 -54.40 -21.75
CA ALA A 825 -39.08 -55.16 -22.17
C ALA A 825 -38.73 -54.96 -23.65
N ASP A 826 -39.54 -54.20 -24.39
CA ASP A 826 -39.38 -54.00 -25.83
C ASP A 826 -38.68 -52.67 -26.13
N TYR A 827 -37.62 -52.74 -26.94
CA TYR A 827 -36.78 -51.60 -27.30
C TYR A 827 -36.98 -51.27 -28.77
N MET A 828 -37.42 -50.04 -29.03
CA MET A 828 -37.68 -49.50 -30.37
C MET A 828 -36.79 -48.30 -30.64
N VAL A 829 -36.52 -48.01 -31.90
CA VAL A 829 -35.77 -46.82 -32.32
C VAL A 829 -36.67 -45.95 -33.17
N PHE A 830 -37.04 -44.77 -32.66
CA PHE A 830 -37.77 -43.76 -33.43
C PHE A 830 -36.77 -42.88 -34.17
N ASP A 831 -36.84 -42.86 -35.50
CA ASP A 831 -36.10 -41.91 -36.33
C ASP A 831 -37.00 -40.69 -36.62
N ALA A 832 -36.73 -39.58 -35.94
CA ALA A 832 -37.46 -38.33 -36.10
C ALA A 832 -37.27 -37.70 -37.49
N THR A 833 -36.19 -38.06 -38.20
CA THR A 833 -35.90 -37.56 -39.55
C THR A 833 -36.85 -38.17 -40.59
N SER A 834 -37.10 -39.48 -40.51
CA SER A 834 -38.01 -40.19 -41.43
C SER A 834 -39.45 -40.34 -40.90
N ASN A 835 -39.67 -40.07 -39.61
CA ASN A 835 -40.90 -40.39 -38.90
C ASN A 835 -41.25 -41.89 -38.93
N LEU A 836 -40.23 -42.74 -38.78
CA LEU A 836 -40.35 -44.19 -38.74
C LEU A 836 -39.89 -44.74 -37.38
N THR A 837 -40.58 -45.76 -36.91
CA THR A 837 -40.17 -46.53 -35.73
C THR A 837 -39.68 -47.90 -36.19
N TRP A 838 -38.51 -48.29 -35.70
CA TRP A 838 -37.82 -49.52 -36.05
C TRP A 838 -37.73 -50.46 -34.84
N THR A 839 -37.73 -51.77 -35.09
CA THR A 839 -37.26 -52.71 -34.06
C THR A 839 -35.77 -52.50 -33.82
N LYS A 840 -35.35 -52.37 -32.55
CA LYS A 840 -33.94 -52.12 -32.19
C LYS A 840 -33.03 -53.29 -32.59
N CYS A 841 -33.51 -54.52 -32.43
CA CYS A 841 -32.83 -55.74 -32.84
C CYS A 841 -33.47 -56.38 -34.09
N SER A 842 -32.70 -57.24 -34.77
CA SER A 842 -33.18 -58.07 -35.87
C SER A 842 -34.14 -59.16 -35.39
N ILE A 843 -34.93 -59.73 -36.29
CA ILE A 843 -36.00 -60.69 -35.98
C ILE A 843 -35.69 -62.05 -36.61
N ASN A 844 -36.04 -63.13 -35.89
CA ASN A 844 -35.87 -64.51 -36.37
C ASN A 844 -37.12 -65.06 -37.09
N ALA A 845 -36.99 -66.21 -37.74
CA ALA A 845 -38.07 -66.82 -38.52
C ALA A 845 -39.29 -67.24 -37.68
N GLY A 846 -39.14 -67.31 -36.35
CA GLY A 846 -40.22 -67.57 -35.40
C GLY A 846 -41.00 -66.34 -34.96
N GLY A 847 -40.69 -65.14 -35.47
CA GLY A 847 -41.38 -63.90 -35.11
C GLY A 847 -40.93 -63.27 -33.80
N THR A 848 -39.75 -63.63 -33.29
CA THR A 848 -39.19 -63.06 -32.05
C THR A 848 -38.08 -62.06 -32.37
N VAL A 849 -38.17 -60.84 -31.82
CA VAL A 849 -37.09 -59.85 -31.83
C VAL A 849 -35.95 -60.38 -30.96
N LEU A 850 -34.73 -60.41 -31.50
CA LEU A 850 -33.54 -60.99 -30.84
C LEU A 850 -32.94 -60.05 -29.78
N ASP A 851 -33.76 -59.62 -28.83
CA ASP A 851 -33.35 -58.84 -27.67
C ASP A 851 -32.94 -59.75 -26.51
N ALA A 852 -31.75 -59.52 -25.96
CA ALA A 852 -31.22 -60.24 -24.81
C ALA A 852 -31.66 -59.62 -23.46
N GLY A 853 -32.46 -58.55 -23.52
CA GLY A 853 -32.78 -57.67 -22.40
C GLY A 853 -31.90 -56.42 -22.40
N GLY A 854 -32.49 -55.28 -22.04
CA GLY A 854 -31.77 -54.01 -21.98
C GLY A 854 -31.44 -53.37 -23.33
N GLY A 855 -32.02 -53.86 -24.44
CA GLY A 855 -31.75 -53.37 -25.79
C GLY A 855 -30.36 -53.73 -26.33
N THR A 856 -29.74 -54.79 -25.78
CA THR A 856 -28.34 -55.15 -26.05
C THR A 856 -28.14 -56.06 -27.27
N CYS A 857 -29.23 -56.60 -27.84
CA CYS A 857 -29.29 -57.51 -29.00
C CYS A 857 -28.29 -58.69 -28.99
N THR A 858 -28.77 -59.93 -28.95
CA THR A 858 -27.88 -61.11 -28.93
C THR A 858 -27.43 -61.55 -30.32
N LEU A 859 -26.11 -61.72 -30.48
CA LEU A 859 -25.51 -62.64 -31.47
C LEU A 859 -25.15 -63.95 -30.74
N PRO A 860 -25.32 -65.15 -31.32
CA PRO A 860 -25.37 -65.43 -32.75
C PRO A 860 -26.72 -65.96 -33.24
N MET A 861 -27.14 -65.54 -34.43
CA MET A 861 -28.13 -66.29 -35.22
C MET A 861 -27.55 -67.67 -35.57
N PRO A 862 -28.37 -68.71 -35.83
CA PRO A 862 -27.90 -69.96 -36.46
C PRO A 862 -27.01 -69.63 -37.66
N ALA A 863 -26.01 -70.46 -37.93
CA ALA A 863 -24.93 -70.21 -38.91
C ALA A 863 -25.35 -70.07 -40.40
N THR A 864 -26.63 -69.85 -40.66
CA THR A 864 -27.23 -69.62 -41.97
C THR A 864 -28.34 -68.62 -41.77
N HIS A 865 -28.42 -67.57 -42.60
CA HIS A 865 -29.59 -66.68 -42.65
C HIS A 865 -30.91 -67.48 -42.49
N ASP A 866 -31.93 -66.93 -41.82
CA ASP A 866 -33.02 -67.78 -41.30
C ASP A 866 -34.34 -67.72 -42.08
N MET A 867 -34.55 -66.74 -42.97
CA MET A 867 -35.83 -66.60 -43.67
C MET A 867 -35.72 -66.12 -45.12
N ASN A 868 -36.55 -66.73 -45.97
CA ASN A 868 -36.76 -66.26 -47.34
C ASN A 868 -37.66 -65.02 -47.35
N TRP A 869 -37.80 -64.38 -48.51
CA TRP A 869 -38.51 -63.11 -48.64
C TRP A 869 -39.97 -63.19 -48.19
N LYS A 870 -40.67 -64.27 -48.56
CA LYS A 870 -42.05 -64.54 -48.11
C LYS A 870 -42.15 -64.58 -46.59
N THR A 871 -41.30 -65.38 -45.95
CA THR A 871 -41.30 -65.54 -44.50
C THR A 871 -40.95 -64.23 -43.80
N ALA A 872 -40.07 -63.40 -44.36
CA ALA A 872 -39.76 -62.08 -43.83
C ALA A 872 -40.97 -61.13 -43.84
N LEU A 873 -41.72 -61.08 -44.94
CA LEU A 873 -42.96 -60.31 -45.03
C LEU A 873 -43.96 -60.79 -43.98
N GLN A 874 -44.18 -62.11 -43.87
CA GLN A 874 -45.09 -62.72 -42.89
C GLN A 874 -44.71 -62.42 -41.44
N VAL A 875 -43.42 -62.51 -41.12
CA VAL A 875 -42.92 -62.33 -39.76
C VAL A 875 -43.12 -60.89 -39.31
N CYS A 876 -42.80 -59.91 -40.15
CA CYS A 876 -43.01 -58.52 -39.80
C CYS A 876 -44.49 -58.18 -39.64
N GLU A 877 -45.32 -58.67 -40.56
CA GLU A 877 -46.75 -58.38 -40.57
C GLU A 877 -47.51 -58.92 -39.34
N ASN A 878 -47.09 -60.08 -38.85
CA ASN A 878 -47.71 -60.70 -37.68
C ASN A 878 -47.00 -60.31 -36.37
N LEU A 879 -46.03 -59.40 -36.42
CA LEU A 879 -45.29 -58.99 -35.24
C LEU A 879 -46.17 -58.11 -34.34
N SER A 880 -46.35 -58.54 -33.09
CA SER A 880 -46.83 -57.68 -32.01
C SER A 880 -45.63 -57.39 -31.11
N TYR A 881 -45.14 -56.16 -31.13
CA TYR A 881 -43.93 -55.74 -30.39
C TYR A 881 -44.13 -54.34 -29.82
N GLY A 882 -43.84 -54.15 -28.54
CA GLY A 882 -44.29 -52.99 -27.76
C GLY A 882 -45.81 -52.94 -27.66
N THR A 883 -46.38 -51.75 -27.84
CA THR A 883 -47.84 -51.53 -27.89
C THR A 883 -48.41 -51.59 -29.31
N HIS A 884 -47.67 -52.16 -30.28
CA HIS A 884 -47.94 -52.03 -31.71
C HIS A 884 -48.05 -53.37 -32.44
N GLY A 885 -48.93 -53.41 -33.44
CA GLY A 885 -49.19 -54.58 -34.30
C GLY A 885 -49.30 -54.23 -35.79
N ASP A 886 -48.88 -53.01 -36.17
CA ASP A 886 -48.84 -52.46 -37.53
C ASP A 886 -47.42 -52.52 -38.14
N TRP A 887 -46.63 -53.50 -37.70
CA TRP A 887 -45.28 -53.71 -38.18
C TRP A 887 -45.27 -54.30 -39.58
N ARG A 888 -44.31 -53.88 -40.40
CA ARG A 888 -44.12 -54.42 -41.76
C ARG A 888 -42.65 -54.50 -42.13
N LEU A 889 -42.36 -55.26 -43.18
CA LEU A 889 -41.03 -55.29 -43.75
C LEU A 889 -40.77 -53.93 -44.43
N PRO A 890 -39.64 -53.26 -44.14
CA PRO A 890 -39.35 -51.95 -44.72
C PRO A 890 -39.24 -52.06 -46.23
N ASN A 891 -39.76 -51.07 -46.94
CA ASN A 891 -39.41 -50.90 -48.34
C ASN A 891 -37.93 -50.48 -48.46
N PHE A 892 -37.44 -50.45 -49.69
CA PHE A 892 -36.04 -50.17 -49.94
C PHE A 892 -35.60 -48.77 -49.46
N ARG A 893 -36.45 -47.74 -49.60
CA ARG A 893 -36.12 -46.37 -49.21
C ARG A 893 -36.16 -46.15 -47.70
N GLU A 894 -37.05 -46.85 -47.02
CA GLU A 894 -37.09 -46.88 -45.55
C GLU A 894 -35.84 -47.53 -45.00
N LEU A 895 -35.42 -48.69 -45.52
CA LEU A 895 -34.20 -49.34 -45.03
C LEU A 895 -32.94 -48.49 -45.30
N LEU A 896 -32.91 -47.74 -46.41
CA LEU A 896 -31.85 -46.78 -46.69
C LEU A 896 -31.83 -45.57 -45.75
N SER A 897 -32.97 -45.21 -45.16
CA SER A 897 -33.07 -44.02 -44.31
C SER A 897 -32.20 -44.13 -43.05
N ILE A 898 -32.03 -45.34 -42.52
CA ILE A 898 -31.21 -45.61 -41.34
C ILE A 898 -29.73 -45.86 -41.66
N VAL A 899 -29.33 -45.69 -42.92
CA VAL A 899 -27.94 -45.86 -43.37
C VAL A 899 -27.13 -44.60 -43.09
N GLU A 900 -26.05 -44.74 -42.33
CA GLU A 900 -25.07 -43.69 -42.04
C GLU A 900 -23.93 -43.72 -43.07
N TRP A 901 -24.06 -42.90 -44.10
CA TRP A 901 -23.14 -42.90 -45.24
C TRP A 901 -21.75 -42.40 -44.91
N THR A 902 -21.58 -41.56 -43.88
CA THR A 902 -20.30 -40.98 -43.45
C THR A 902 -19.43 -41.94 -42.63
N ASN A 903 -19.98 -43.07 -42.16
CA ASN A 903 -19.21 -44.06 -41.45
C ASN A 903 -18.44 -44.93 -42.44
N GLY A 904 -17.11 -44.97 -42.32
CA GLY A 904 -16.26 -45.81 -43.16
C GLY A 904 -16.64 -47.30 -43.08
N PRO A 905 -16.24 -48.13 -44.06
CA PRO A 905 -16.46 -49.58 -44.00
C PRO A 905 -15.82 -50.17 -42.72
N PRO A 906 -16.47 -51.13 -42.03
CA PRO A 906 -17.57 -51.99 -42.49
C PRO A 906 -18.98 -51.67 -41.95
N ALA A 907 -19.22 -50.57 -41.23
CA ALA A 907 -20.53 -50.31 -40.60
C ALA A 907 -21.20 -49.04 -41.15
N LEU A 908 -22.21 -49.21 -42.02
CA LEU A 908 -23.04 -48.13 -42.56
C LEU A 908 -24.31 -47.86 -41.72
N ILE A 909 -24.33 -48.24 -40.45
CA ILE A 909 -25.49 -48.03 -39.56
C ILE A 909 -25.00 -47.66 -38.16
N ASN A 910 -25.79 -46.89 -37.43
CA ASN A 910 -25.53 -46.58 -36.04
C ASN A 910 -25.58 -47.85 -35.19
N THR A 911 -24.44 -48.41 -34.82
CA THR A 911 -24.39 -49.67 -34.05
C THR A 911 -24.72 -49.47 -32.57
N THR A 912 -24.78 -48.24 -32.08
CA THR A 912 -25.30 -47.92 -30.74
C THR A 912 -26.83 -48.01 -30.73
N GLU A 913 -27.47 -47.46 -31.76
CA GLU A 913 -28.93 -47.51 -31.89
C GLU A 913 -29.42 -48.86 -32.41
N PHE A 914 -28.69 -49.48 -33.34
CA PHE A 914 -28.98 -50.80 -33.92
C PHE A 914 -27.86 -51.81 -33.65
N PRO A 915 -27.67 -52.24 -32.39
CA PRO A 915 -26.60 -53.17 -32.03
C PRO A 915 -26.79 -54.53 -32.68
N ALA A 916 -25.70 -55.29 -32.74
CA ALA A 916 -25.67 -56.64 -33.34
C ALA A 916 -26.14 -56.72 -34.82
N THR A 917 -26.18 -55.60 -35.56
CA THR A 917 -26.41 -55.64 -37.01
C THR A 917 -25.25 -56.38 -37.69
N ALA A 918 -25.53 -57.53 -38.32
CA ALA A 918 -24.53 -58.36 -38.96
C ALA A 918 -23.68 -57.60 -40.00
N GLY A 919 -22.35 -57.69 -39.89
CA GLY A 919 -21.37 -57.08 -40.80
C GLY A 919 -20.79 -58.06 -41.83
N GLY A 920 -19.89 -57.56 -42.70
CA GLY A 920 -19.25 -58.33 -43.77
C GLY A 920 -20.19 -58.79 -44.91
N PRO A 921 -19.75 -59.70 -45.80
CA PRO A 921 -20.52 -60.20 -46.94
C PRO A 921 -21.87 -60.87 -46.59
N ALA A 922 -22.06 -61.28 -45.33
CA ALA A 922 -23.27 -61.93 -44.85
C ALA A 922 -24.32 -60.96 -44.28
N GLY A 923 -24.01 -59.67 -44.13
CA GLY A 923 -24.86 -58.63 -43.52
C GLY A 923 -26.04 -58.15 -44.36
N ILE A 924 -26.72 -59.06 -45.07
CA ILE A 924 -27.75 -58.74 -46.07
C ILE A 924 -29.15 -58.81 -45.44
N TYR A 925 -29.93 -57.75 -45.63
CA TYR A 925 -31.29 -57.58 -45.09
C TYR A 925 -32.34 -57.51 -46.20
N TRP A 926 -33.49 -58.11 -45.92
CA TRP A 926 -34.66 -58.04 -46.80
C TRP A 926 -35.32 -56.67 -46.79
N THR A 927 -35.82 -56.26 -47.97
CA THR A 927 -36.79 -55.18 -48.13
C THR A 927 -38.07 -55.72 -48.76
N SER A 928 -39.18 -55.03 -48.60
CA SER A 928 -40.46 -55.40 -49.23
C SER A 928 -40.55 -55.04 -50.71
N THR A 929 -39.54 -54.34 -51.25
CA THR A 929 -39.50 -53.88 -52.65
C THR A 929 -39.04 -54.99 -53.58
N THR A 930 -39.89 -55.39 -54.53
CA THR A 930 -39.52 -56.33 -55.60
C THR A 930 -38.57 -55.66 -56.61
N TYR A 931 -37.62 -56.39 -57.18
CA TYR A 931 -36.81 -55.89 -58.29
C TYR A 931 -37.59 -56.03 -59.61
N ALA A 932 -38.08 -54.90 -60.15
CA ALA A 932 -39.00 -54.89 -61.29
C ALA A 932 -38.43 -55.58 -62.56
N ALA A 933 -37.11 -55.46 -62.80
CA ALA A 933 -36.46 -56.07 -63.96
C ALA A 933 -36.31 -57.60 -63.84
N SER A 934 -36.38 -58.16 -62.63
CA SER A 934 -36.40 -59.61 -62.39
C SER A 934 -37.23 -59.90 -61.13
N PRO A 935 -38.56 -60.06 -61.27
CA PRO A 935 -39.48 -60.17 -60.13
C PRO A 935 -39.30 -61.39 -59.22
N ASN A 936 -38.50 -62.38 -59.66
CA ASN A 936 -38.04 -63.48 -58.81
C ASN A 936 -37.06 -63.01 -57.73
N ASN A 937 -36.54 -61.78 -57.85
CA ASN A 937 -35.63 -61.16 -56.92
C ASN A 937 -36.32 -59.98 -56.22
N ALA A 938 -35.90 -59.69 -55.00
CA ALA A 938 -36.25 -58.47 -54.28
C ALA A 938 -35.00 -57.60 -54.11
N GLN A 939 -35.22 -56.30 -53.95
CA GLN A 939 -34.17 -55.37 -53.56
C GLN A 939 -33.70 -55.73 -52.15
N ILE A 940 -32.40 -55.76 -51.94
CA ILE A 940 -31.78 -56.10 -50.66
C ILE A 940 -30.66 -55.11 -50.35
N PHE A 941 -30.44 -54.88 -49.05
CA PHE A 941 -29.39 -54.00 -48.57
C PHE A 941 -28.34 -54.77 -47.77
N ASN A 942 -27.06 -54.50 -48.02
CA ASN A 942 -25.96 -55.11 -47.28
C ASN A 942 -25.26 -54.06 -46.40
N PHE A 943 -25.48 -54.14 -45.09
CA PHE A 943 -24.86 -53.24 -44.11
C PHE A 943 -23.35 -53.48 -43.92
N GLY A 944 -22.83 -54.63 -44.37
CA GLY A 944 -21.52 -55.14 -44.00
C GLY A 944 -20.43 -55.09 -45.09
N THR A 945 -20.78 -54.92 -46.37
CA THR A 945 -19.82 -54.81 -47.48
C THR A 945 -19.38 -53.38 -47.77
N GLY A 946 -19.85 -52.41 -47.00
CA GLY A 946 -19.57 -50.99 -47.22
C GLY A 946 -20.17 -50.45 -48.52
N ARG A 947 -19.67 -49.29 -48.93
CA ARG A 947 -20.22 -48.40 -49.97
C ARG A 947 -20.28 -48.99 -51.39
N ALA A 948 -19.42 -49.97 -51.71
CA ALA A 948 -19.21 -50.44 -53.09
C ALA A 948 -20.23 -51.48 -53.62
N TYR A 949 -21.07 -52.07 -52.77
CA TYR A 949 -22.03 -53.14 -53.11
C TYR A 949 -23.24 -53.20 -52.17
N ALA A 950 -23.54 -52.11 -51.47
CA ALA A 950 -24.59 -52.09 -50.46
C ALA A 950 -26.00 -52.34 -51.02
N ILE A 951 -26.19 -52.09 -52.31
CA ILE A 951 -27.47 -52.18 -53.01
C ILE A 951 -27.37 -53.28 -54.05
N ILE A 952 -28.15 -54.34 -53.88
CA ILE A 952 -28.17 -55.52 -54.74
C ILE A 952 -29.59 -56.06 -54.86
N ASP A 953 -29.82 -56.97 -55.80
CA ASP A 953 -31.01 -57.81 -55.81
C ASP A 953 -30.65 -59.22 -55.33
N GLY A 954 -31.63 -59.91 -54.77
CA GLY A 954 -31.46 -61.26 -54.27
C GLY A 954 -32.66 -62.11 -54.63
N SER A 955 -32.41 -63.33 -55.10
CA SER A 955 -33.45 -64.35 -55.27
C SER A 955 -34.29 -64.44 -54.00
N LYS A 956 -35.62 -64.28 -54.15
CA LYS A 956 -36.60 -64.32 -53.05
C LYS A 956 -36.57 -65.63 -52.25
N ASN A 957 -35.94 -66.68 -52.80
CA ASN A 957 -35.75 -67.98 -52.16
C ASN A 957 -34.51 -68.06 -51.26
N ASN A 958 -33.56 -67.13 -51.38
CA ASN A 958 -32.39 -67.12 -50.52
C ASN A 958 -32.80 -66.77 -49.10
N LEU A 959 -31.99 -67.13 -48.12
CA LEU A 959 -32.25 -66.75 -46.74
C LEU A 959 -31.48 -65.45 -46.44
N ARG A 960 -32.11 -64.47 -45.75
CA ARG A 960 -31.51 -63.17 -45.34
C ARG A 960 -31.99 -62.71 -43.95
N PHE A 961 -31.39 -61.65 -43.42
CA PHE A 961 -31.81 -61.02 -42.16
C PHE A 961 -33.02 -60.11 -42.35
N THR A 962 -33.75 -59.86 -41.27
CA THR A 962 -34.98 -59.06 -41.28
C THR A 962 -35.02 -58.13 -40.08
N ARG A 963 -35.47 -56.90 -40.33
CA ARG A 963 -35.80 -55.87 -39.35
C ARG A 963 -37.13 -55.26 -39.78
N CYS A 964 -38.04 -55.01 -38.84
CA CYS A 964 -39.36 -54.48 -39.18
C CYS A 964 -39.46 -53.00 -38.83
N VAL A 965 -40.36 -52.31 -39.51
CA VAL A 965 -40.60 -50.88 -39.39
C VAL A 965 -42.11 -50.62 -39.27
N ARG A 966 -42.46 -49.48 -38.67
CA ARG A 966 -43.81 -48.88 -38.71
C ARG A 966 -43.72 -47.37 -38.87
N THR A 967 -44.83 -46.74 -39.25
CA THR A 967 -44.92 -45.29 -39.42
C THR A 967 -45.31 -44.59 -38.12
N GLY A 968 -44.79 -43.38 -37.93
CA GLY A 968 -45.09 -42.54 -36.78
C GLY A 968 -44.22 -42.82 -35.54
N ALA A 969 -44.33 -41.91 -34.57
CA ALA A 969 -43.80 -42.14 -33.23
C ALA A 969 -44.55 -43.31 -32.57
N PRO A 970 -43.90 -44.04 -31.63
CA PRO A 970 -44.51 -45.09 -30.83
C PRO A 970 -45.88 -44.69 -30.28
#